data_AF-A0A832FGF7-F1
#
_entry.id   AF-A0A832FGF7-F1
#
_cell.length_a   1.000
_cell.length_b   1.000
_cell.length_c   1.000
_cell.angle_alpha   90.00
_cell.angle_beta   90.00
_cell.angle_gamma   90.00
#
_symmetry.space_group_name_H-M   'P 1'
#
loop_
_entity.id
_entity.type
_entity.pdbx_description
1 polymer ?
#
loop_
_entity_poly.entity_id
_entity_poly.type
_entity_poly.pdbx_seq_one_letter_code
_entity_poly.pdbx_strand_id
1 'polypeptide(L)'
;MVLEFRKGAIFVDELRNVSIKIGEITEEEEEWAPMGPTPFPQIETLRDWDFTLLKRYKPFYAPYCDMCCLCTMGKCDLTENKRGACGISLEAQTGRIVDIAVAIGTACHTGHARHMLHDIEHITGKKLEEIPVDLGPEISEVAPLTQLITGIKPKTLADLERALTYVEEQIVQVMDAIHTGQEGSYLDFESKAFHLGMMDSLGKEIADIAQIVAFNLPKGESNQPLIELGMGVLDRNKAIVLVIGHHAPPALNIADYIENNKLGDEVELAGICCTAHDMSRYWPKAKIAGSLGRQLKVVRAGLADIIVIDEQCIRADILYHAGKLGIPVLCTNAKAMHALPDMTKKDPKEVIKYLLDGNPGAVVLDPLKVGEIAVEVARARRKKRGEIKPVLTEEQFMSYAKACTQCGTCTIACPQKIRIGEAMEAAEKGDRKVLEEKWDVCITCGRCEQVCPKNIPIIDMFNYAAWNRILNEKGKVRRGRGPVRDSEIRNVGAPIVLGTIPGIIAVVGCSNYPNGTKDAYTIVNEFASRNYIVVTTGCMAMDCGLYKDEEGKTVYEKYKDDFDGGGVVNIGSCVSNAHIHGAAIKVARIFAMRNIRANYEEIADYILNRVGACGVAWGAYSQKAASIATGVNRLGIPVVVGPHGSKYRRAFLGRPYNDEDWMVYDVRSGQKVRIEPAPQDLLVAAETIEEAIPLIAKLCFRPNDTDKGRAIKLTHYIDLSLKYLGRMPDDWHLYVRTETDLPLAKREE
;
A
#
# COMPACT_ATOMS: atom_id res chain seq x y z
N MET A 1 41.34 -4.35 45.23
CA MET A 1 40.87 -3.92 43.91
C MET A 1 40.12 -2.61 44.12
N VAL A 2 40.66 -1.50 43.62
CA VAL A 2 40.03 -0.18 43.72
C VAL A 2 39.49 0.12 42.33
N LEU A 3 38.17 0.07 42.17
CA LEU A 3 37.49 0.57 40.98
C LEU A 3 37.22 2.06 41.23
N GLU A 4 38.02 2.94 40.65
CA GLU A 4 37.67 4.36 40.56
C GLU A 4 36.95 4.62 39.24
N PHE A 5 35.74 5.15 39.32
CA PHE A 5 34.99 5.63 38.16
C PHE A 5 35.22 7.14 37.99
N ARG A 6 35.78 7.55 36.86
CA ARG A 6 35.74 8.95 36.36
C ARG A 6 35.16 8.96 34.95
N LYS A 7 34.38 10.01 34.64
CA LYS A 7 33.69 10.19 33.35
C LYS A 7 34.67 10.00 32.17
N GLY A 8 34.38 9.01 31.31
CA GLY A 8 34.94 8.90 29.97
C GLY A 8 36.24 8.11 29.77
N ALA A 9 36.81 7.46 30.79
CA ALA A 9 37.97 6.59 30.61
C ALA A 9 37.91 5.34 31.49
N ILE A 10 38.12 4.16 30.89
CA ILE A 10 38.28 2.89 31.58
C ILE A 10 39.78 2.58 31.62
N PHE A 11 40.38 2.57 32.81
CA PHE A 11 41.76 2.11 33.01
C PHE A 11 41.72 0.73 33.65
N VAL A 12 42.32 -0.26 32.98
CA VAL A 12 42.52 -1.60 33.54
C VAL A 12 44.00 -1.90 33.50
N ASP A 13 44.59 -2.13 34.68
CA ASP A 13 46.00 -2.48 34.80
C ASP A 13 46.14 -3.95 35.21
N GLU A 14 47.08 -4.64 34.58
CA GLU A 14 47.43 -6.06 34.80
C GLU A 14 46.33 -7.13 34.63
N LEU A 15 45.81 -7.29 33.40
CA LEU A 15 45.01 -8.47 33.03
C LEU A 15 45.89 -9.60 32.47
N ARG A 16 45.74 -10.82 33.00
CA ARG A 16 46.22 -12.06 32.37
C ARG A 16 45.03 -13.00 32.16
N ASN A 17 44.90 -13.52 30.93
CA ASN A 17 43.86 -14.48 30.52
C ASN A 17 42.39 -13.98 30.65
N VAL A 18 42.11 -12.71 30.36
CA VAL A 18 40.75 -12.15 30.33
C VAL A 18 40.41 -11.65 28.93
N SER A 19 39.20 -11.96 28.45
CA SER A 19 38.60 -11.38 27.24
C SER A 19 37.55 -10.36 27.66
N ILE A 20 37.75 -9.09 27.30
CA ILE A 20 36.79 -8.01 27.54
C ILE A 20 36.05 -7.75 26.23
N LYS A 21 34.73 -7.92 26.24
CA LYS A 21 33.84 -7.39 25.21
C LYS A 21 33.12 -6.18 25.79
N ILE A 22 33.46 -5.00 25.29
CA ILE A 22 32.67 -3.79 25.55
C ILE A 22 31.49 -3.84 24.57
N GLY A 23 30.27 -3.75 25.09
CA GLY A 23 29.05 -3.62 24.27
C GLY A 23 28.93 -2.23 23.64
N GLU A 24 27.72 -1.85 23.24
CA GLU A 24 27.44 -0.50 22.74
C GLU A 24 27.66 0.54 23.85
N ILE A 25 28.44 1.59 23.57
CA ILE A 25 28.58 2.76 24.46
C ILE A 25 27.46 3.72 24.07
N THR A 26 26.40 3.79 24.87
CA THR A 26 25.27 4.69 24.66
C THR A 26 25.48 6.01 25.40
N GLU A 27 25.18 7.14 24.75
CA GLU A 27 24.99 8.41 25.46
C GLU A 27 23.69 8.34 26.29
N GLU A 28 23.61 9.06 27.42
CA GLU A 28 22.36 9.22 28.16
C GLU A 28 21.29 9.81 27.22
N GLU A 29 20.23 9.03 26.95
CA GLU A 29 19.14 9.45 26.07
C GLU A 29 18.44 10.66 26.70
N GLU A 30 18.35 11.76 25.97
CA GLU A 30 17.65 12.97 26.43
C GLU A 30 16.17 12.65 26.70
N GLU A 31 15.75 12.68 27.97
CA GLU A 31 14.37 12.39 28.36
C GLU A 31 13.41 13.45 27.82
N TRP A 32 12.69 13.12 26.74
CA TRP A 32 11.70 14.00 26.10
C TRP A 32 10.25 13.73 26.54
N ALA A 33 10.01 12.55 27.14
CA ALA A 33 8.75 12.12 27.74
C ALA A 33 8.99 10.89 28.63
N PRO A 34 8.14 10.60 29.64
CA PRO A 34 8.27 9.38 30.42
C PRO A 34 8.07 8.14 29.53
N MET A 35 8.82 7.07 29.77
CA MET A 35 8.63 5.81 29.05
C MET A 35 7.25 5.23 29.35
N GLY A 36 6.50 4.89 28.31
CA GLY A 36 5.23 4.18 28.43
C GLY A 36 5.40 2.73 28.87
N PRO A 37 4.30 2.00 29.07
CA PRO A 37 4.31 0.66 29.65
C PRO A 37 4.82 -0.44 28.71
N THR A 38 4.87 -0.19 27.40
CA THR A 38 5.12 -1.23 26.39
C THR A 38 6.23 -0.86 25.40
N PRO A 39 7.48 -0.62 25.86
CA PRO A 39 8.61 -0.44 24.94
C PRO A 39 9.00 -1.77 24.30
N PHE A 40 9.18 -1.79 22.99
CA PHE A 40 9.56 -3.00 22.24
C PHE A 40 8.65 -4.20 22.57
N PRO A 41 7.32 -4.08 22.38
CA PRO A 41 6.38 -5.10 22.79
C PRO A 41 6.73 -6.45 22.14
N GLN A 42 6.72 -7.52 22.91
CA GLN A 42 6.82 -8.87 22.39
C GLN A 42 5.45 -9.34 21.88
N ILE A 43 5.41 -10.52 21.26
CA ILE A 43 4.20 -11.06 20.61
C ILE A 43 2.97 -11.13 21.55
N GLU A 44 3.20 -11.25 22.85
CA GLU A 44 2.17 -11.34 23.90
C GLU A 44 1.87 -10.00 24.60
N THR A 45 2.74 -9.00 24.48
CA THR A 45 2.70 -7.79 25.33
C THR A 45 1.39 -7.00 25.20
N LEU A 46 0.84 -6.92 23.99
CA LEU A 46 -0.38 -6.14 23.68
C LEU A 46 -1.61 -7.03 23.44
N ARG A 47 -1.52 -8.29 23.86
CA ARG A 47 -2.57 -9.30 23.62
C ARG A 47 -3.90 -8.94 24.28
N ASP A 48 -3.87 -8.30 25.45
CA ASP A 48 -5.08 -7.89 26.15
C ASP A 48 -5.83 -6.76 25.43
N TRP A 49 -5.10 -5.81 24.84
CA TRP A 49 -5.67 -4.83 23.92
C TRP A 49 -6.24 -5.50 22.67
N ASP A 50 -5.50 -6.42 22.06
CA ASP A 50 -5.98 -7.15 20.89
C ASP A 50 -7.28 -7.91 21.21
N PHE A 51 -7.37 -8.55 22.38
CA PHE A 51 -8.56 -9.28 22.81
C PHE A 51 -9.73 -8.35 23.12
N THR A 52 -9.46 -7.13 23.57
CA THR A 52 -10.47 -6.08 23.73
C THR A 52 -11.06 -5.71 22.37
N LEU A 53 -10.21 -5.54 21.33
CA LEU A 53 -10.67 -5.32 19.96
C LEU A 53 -11.45 -6.51 19.41
N LEU A 54 -10.91 -7.73 19.52
CA LEU A 54 -11.51 -8.95 18.98
C LEU A 54 -12.82 -9.35 19.67
N LYS A 55 -13.01 -8.95 20.94
CA LYS A 55 -14.28 -9.14 21.64
C LYS A 55 -15.38 -8.29 21.01
N ARG A 56 -15.09 -7.03 20.68
CA ARG A 56 -16.02 -6.09 20.04
C ARG A 56 -16.21 -6.42 18.55
N TYR A 57 -15.11 -6.59 17.84
CA TYR A 57 -15.06 -6.87 16.41
C TYR A 57 -14.66 -8.32 16.19
N LYS A 58 -15.66 -9.21 16.25
CA LYS A 58 -15.40 -10.64 16.18
C LYS A 58 -14.80 -11.02 14.83
N PRO A 59 -13.76 -11.87 14.82
CA PRO A 59 -13.29 -12.49 13.59
C PRO A 59 -14.43 -13.24 12.91
N PHE A 60 -14.69 -12.89 11.67
CA PHE A 60 -15.54 -13.64 10.77
C PHE A 60 -14.66 -14.29 9.71
N TYR A 61 -14.70 -15.61 9.61
CA TYR A 61 -13.94 -16.36 8.63
C TYR A 61 -14.79 -16.79 7.43
N ALA A 62 -14.28 -16.49 6.24
CA ALA A 62 -14.79 -16.98 4.97
C ALA A 62 -13.67 -17.82 4.31
N PRO A 63 -13.59 -19.13 4.60
CA PRO A 63 -12.51 -19.97 4.10
C PRO A 63 -12.50 -19.99 2.58
N TYR A 64 -11.33 -19.72 1.98
CA TYR A 64 -11.13 -19.90 0.54
C TYR A 64 -10.81 -21.37 0.19
N CYS A 65 -10.42 -22.16 1.18
CA CYS A 65 -10.02 -23.55 1.07
C CYS A 65 -10.24 -24.24 2.41
N ASP A 66 -10.99 -25.34 2.42
CA ASP A 66 -11.33 -26.12 3.63
C ASP A 66 -10.30 -27.21 3.96
N MET A 67 -9.09 -27.11 3.40
CA MET A 67 -8.01 -28.08 3.58
C MET A 67 -6.80 -27.42 4.24
N CYS A 68 -6.06 -28.20 5.03
CA CYS A 68 -4.71 -27.87 5.46
C CYS A 68 -3.68 -28.71 4.69
N CYS A 69 -2.68 -28.06 4.10
CA CYS A 69 -1.61 -28.70 3.33
C CYS A 69 -0.20 -28.23 3.73
N LEU A 70 -0.01 -27.80 4.98
CA LEU A 70 1.27 -27.21 5.43
C LEU A 70 2.34 -28.24 5.82
N CYS A 71 1.98 -29.49 6.10
CA CYS A 71 2.94 -30.52 6.50
C CYS A 71 2.67 -31.87 5.83
N THR A 72 3.60 -32.81 6.03
CA THR A 72 3.59 -34.16 5.42
C THR A 72 2.54 -35.10 6.00
N MET A 73 1.89 -34.75 7.12
CA MET A 73 0.71 -35.47 7.63
C MET A 73 -0.56 -35.14 6.81
N GLY A 74 -0.53 -34.04 6.05
CA GLY A 74 -1.64 -33.61 5.21
C GLY A 74 -1.71 -34.35 3.86
N LYS A 75 -2.67 -34.01 2.99
CA LYS A 75 -3.66 -32.93 3.16
C LYS A 75 -4.75 -33.33 4.17
N CYS A 76 -5.03 -32.48 5.14
CA CYS A 76 -6.12 -32.68 6.09
C CYS A 76 -7.39 -31.98 5.60
N ASP A 77 -8.51 -32.68 5.61
CA ASP A 77 -9.85 -32.15 5.38
C ASP A 77 -10.42 -31.55 6.67
N LEU A 78 -10.77 -30.27 6.65
CA LEU A 78 -11.31 -29.50 7.77
C LEU A 78 -12.80 -29.15 7.59
N THR A 79 -13.45 -29.70 6.56
CA THR A 79 -14.90 -29.52 6.35
C THR A 79 -15.70 -29.99 7.55
N GLU A 80 -16.91 -29.43 7.73
CA GLU A 80 -17.83 -29.82 8.81
C GLU A 80 -17.20 -29.74 10.21
N ASN A 81 -16.29 -28.78 10.40
CA ASN A 81 -15.58 -28.55 11.66
C ASN A 81 -14.70 -29.74 12.11
N LYS A 82 -14.25 -30.58 11.17
CA LYS A 82 -13.19 -31.57 11.41
C LYS A 82 -11.91 -30.89 11.86
N ARG A 83 -11.08 -31.65 12.57
CA ARG A 83 -9.72 -31.24 12.95
C ARG A 83 -8.70 -31.90 12.05
N GLY A 84 -7.61 -31.17 11.78
CA GLY A 84 -6.45 -31.73 11.11
C GLY A 84 -5.76 -32.80 11.95
N ALA A 85 -4.81 -33.53 11.36
CA ALA A 85 -4.08 -34.59 12.06
C ALA A 85 -3.35 -34.10 13.34
N CYS A 86 -2.94 -32.83 13.37
CA CYS A 86 -2.33 -32.19 14.54
C CYS A 86 -3.34 -31.54 15.51
N GLY A 87 -4.65 -31.65 15.24
CA GLY A 87 -5.71 -31.10 16.09
C GLY A 87 -6.21 -29.69 15.72
N ILE A 88 -5.59 -28.99 14.76
CA ILE A 88 -6.02 -27.64 14.36
C ILE A 88 -7.45 -27.65 13.76
N SER A 89 -8.27 -26.67 14.13
CA SER A 89 -9.62 -26.46 13.56
C SER A 89 -9.56 -25.65 12.25
N LEU A 90 -10.68 -25.57 11.53
CA LEU A 90 -10.81 -24.73 10.33
C LEU A 90 -10.62 -23.24 10.64
N GLU A 91 -11.17 -22.75 11.75
CA GLU A 91 -11.04 -21.35 12.17
C GLU A 91 -9.58 -21.00 12.49
N ALA A 92 -8.92 -21.82 13.31
CA ALA A 92 -7.52 -21.62 13.65
C ALA A 92 -6.61 -21.75 12.42
N GLN A 93 -6.88 -22.69 11.52
CA GLN A 93 -6.16 -22.77 10.26
C GLN A 93 -6.39 -21.54 9.38
N THR A 94 -7.61 -21.00 9.35
CA THR A 94 -7.92 -19.80 8.56
C THR A 94 -7.19 -18.59 9.14
N GLY A 95 -7.24 -18.38 10.46
CA GLY A 95 -6.45 -17.37 11.17
C GLY A 95 -4.94 -17.53 10.90
N ARG A 96 -4.42 -18.76 10.94
CA ARG A 96 -3.01 -19.04 10.59
C ARG A 96 -2.64 -18.64 9.17
N ILE A 97 -3.51 -18.87 8.19
CA ILE A 97 -3.26 -18.47 6.80
C ILE A 97 -3.33 -16.94 6.63
N VAL A 98 -4.18 -16.26 7.40
CA VAL A 98 -4.21 -14.79 7.46
C VAL A 98 -2.91 -14.26 8.06
N ASP A 99 -2.45 -14.85 9.18
CA ASP A 99 -1.20 -14.48 9.85
C ASP A 99 0.01 -14.68 8.92
N ILE A 100 0.07 -15.80 8.16
CA ILE A 100 1.06 -16.00 7.09
C ILE A 100 1.01 -14.88 6.04
N ALA A 101 -0.20 -14.49 5.60
CA ALA A 101 -0.34 -13.42 4.62
C ALA A 101 0.14 -12.08 5.16
N VAL A 102 -0.15 -11.78 6.43
CA VAL A 102 0.35 -10.58 7.11
C VAL A 102 1.88 -10.65 7.25
N ALA A 103 2.44 -11.78 7.69
CA ALA A 103 3.89 -11.99 7.80
C ALA A 103 4.64 -11.77 6.49
N ILE A 104 4.12 -12.26 5.37
CA ILE A 104 4.69 -11.99 4.05
C ILE A 104 4.63 -10.49 3.74
N GLY A 105 3.51 -9.82 4.05
CA GLY A 105 3.36 -8.37 3.85
C GLY A 105 4.37 -7.56 4.67
N THR A 106 4.47 -7.86 5.96
CA THR A 106 5.43 -7.26 6.89
C THR A 106 6.86 -7.47 6.42
N ALA A 107 7.23 -8.71 6.06
CA ALA A 107 8.56 -9.02 5.54
C ALA A 107 8.89 -8.29 4.24
N CYS A 108 7.90 -8.00 3.38
CA CYS A 108 8.14 -7.20 2.17
C CYS A 108 8.55 -5.76 2.51
N HIS A 109 7.86 -5.10 3.44
CA HIS A 109 8.22 -3.72 3.82
C HIS A 109 9.51 -3.66 4.64
N THR A 110 9.72 -4.61 5.56
CA THR A 110 10.96 -4.73 6.33
C THR A 110 12.16 -5.02 5.42
N GLY A 111 12.03 -5.97 4.49
CA GLY A 111 13.08 -6.30 3.52
C GLY A 111 13.38 -5.18 2.54
N HIS A 112 12.39 -4.33 2.22
CA HIS A 112 12.61 -3.09 1.49
C HIS A 112 13.37 -2.07 2.33
N ALA A 113 12.98 -1.84 3.59
CA ALA A 113 13.64 -0.92 4.51
C ALA A 113 15.12 -1.29 4.71
N ARG A 114 15.40 -2.58 4.97
CA ARG A 114 16.76 -3.09 5.18
C ARG A 114 17.62 -2.89 3.94
N HIS A 115 17.08 -3.20 2.77
CA HIS A 115 17.78 -3.02 1.50
C HIS A 115 18.03 -1.53 1.19
N MET A 116 17.08 -0.66 1.51
CA MET A 116 17.22 0.79 1.38
C MET A 116 18.36 1.33 2.23
N LEU A 117 18.47 0.92 3.50
CA LEU A 117 19.56 1.36 4.38
C LEU A 117 20.93 0.95 3.84
N HIS A 118 21.08 -0.30 3.39
CA HIS A 118 22.35 -0.77 2.79
C HIS A 118 22.71 0.00 1.52
N ASP A 119 21.74 0.24 0.64
CA ASP A 119 21.97 0.98 -0.60
C ASP A 119 22.27 2.46 -0.33
N ILE A 120 21.68 3.06 0.70
CA ILE A 120 22.02 4.43 1.12
C ILE A 120 23.50 4.51 1.51
N GLU A 121 24.02 3.58 2.32
CA GLU A 121 25.45 3.56 2.66
C GLU A 121 26.32 3.36 1.43
N HIS A 122 25.97 2.41 0.56
CA HIS A 122 26.71 2.12 -0.68
C HIS A 122 26.75 3.32 -1.62
N ILE A 123 25.63 4.01 -1.82
CA ILE A 123 25.49 5.12 -2.77
C ILE A 123 26.10 6.41 -2.21
N THR A 124 25.87 6.71 -0.94
CA THR A 124 26.34 7.97 -0.33
C THR A 124 27.78 7.88 0.19
N GLY A 125 28.28 6.67 0.43
CA GLY A 125 29.57 6.41 1.08
C GLY A 125 29.62 6.80 2.56
N LYS A 126 28.48 7.21 3.15
CA LYS A 126 28.35 7.60 4.56
C LYS A 126 27.77 6.45 5.36
N LYS A 127 28.20 6.32 6.62
CA LYS A 127 27.55 5.41 7.55
C LYS A 127 26.18 5.96 7.97
N LEU A 128 25.28 5.07 8.40
CA LEU A 128 23.94 5.46 8.88
C LEU A 128 23.96 6.43 10.08
N GLU A 129 24.97 6.32 10.95
CA GLU A 129 25.20 7.21 12.10
C GLU A 129 25.53 8.66 11.69
N GLU A 130 25.96 8.88 10.45
CA GLU A 130 26.31 10.21 9.91
C GLU A 130 25.15 10.89 9.19
N ILE A 131 24.03 10.19 8.98
CA ILE A 131 22.89 10.70 8.22
C ILE A 131 21.76 11.10 9.19
N PRO A 132 21.49 12.41 9.37
CA PRO A 132 20.50 12.88 10.32
C PRO A 132 19.07 12.60 9.84
N VAL A 133 18.20 12.25 10.79
CA VAL A 133 16.75 12.17 10.56
C VAL A 133 16.16 13.57 10.74
N ASP A 134 16.08 14.31 9.64
CA ASP A 134 15.52 15.66 9.59
C ASP A 134 14.48 15.81 8.47
N LEU A 135 13.22 15.97 8.88
CA LEU A 135 12.06 16.17 8.00
C LEU A 135 11.64 17.65 7.91
N GLY A 136 12.52 18.58 8.29
CA GLY A 136 12.31 20.01 8.19
C GLY A 136 11.59 20.63 9.41
N PRO A 137 11.48 21.96 9.43
CA PRO A 137 11.10 22.70 10.65
C PRO A 137 9.62 22.56 11.05
N GLU A 138 8.76 22.11 10.14
CA GLU A 138 7.33 21.92 10.41
C GLU A 138 6.97 20.52 10.92
N ILE A 139 7.97 19.67 11.15
CA ILE A 139 7.81 18.29 11.63
C ILE A 139 8.78 18.06 12.78
N SER A 140 8.29 18.25 14.01
CA SER A 140 9.02 17.91 15.23
C SER A 140 8.83 16.45 15.61
N GLU A 141 7.63 15.90 15.39
CA GLU A 141 7.34 14.47 15.57
C GLU A 141 7.65 13.70 14.28
N VAL A 142 8.94 13.43 14.06
CA VAL A 142 9.49 12.88 12.81
C VAL A 142 9.15 11.41 12.55
N ALA A 143 9.04 10.60 13.60
CA ALA A 143 8.85 9.14 13.50
C ALA A 143 7.84 8.63 14.55
N PRO A 144 6.56 9.02 14.44
CA PRO A 144 5.54 8.74 15.45
C PRO A 144 5.32 7.24 15.70
N LEU A 145 5.44 6.35 14.72
CA LEU A 145 5.32 4.91 14.94
C LEU A 145 6.54 4.35 15.68
N THR A 146 7.74 4.78 15.29
CA THR A 146 8.99 4.40 15.96
C THR A 146 8.95 4.79 17.43
N GLN A 147 8.58 6.04 17.73
CA GLN A 147 8.40 6.51 19.10
C GLN A 147 7.30 5.75 19.84
N LEU A 148 6.19 5.43 19.16
CA LEU A 148 5.06 4.71 19.74
C LEU A 148 5.38 3.29 20.16
N ILE A 149 6.16 2.58 19.34
CA ILE A 149 6.40 1.15 19.47
C ILE A 149 7.66 0.89 20.29
N THR A 150 8.72 1.67 20.08
CA THR A 150 10.04 1.41 20.68
C THR A 150 10.39 2.39 21.78
N GLY A 151 9.77 3.57 21.80
CA GLY A 151 10.16 4.67 22.68
C GLY A 151 11.39 5.45 22.20
N ILE A 152 12.01 5.04 21.08
CA ILE A 152 13.15 5.72 20.45
C ILE A 152 12.66 6.99 19.76
N LYS A 153 13.35 8.11 20.02
CA LYS A 153 13.24 9.32 19.20
C LYS A 153 14.47 9.42 18.28
N PRO A 154 14.35 9.00 17.00
CA PRO A 154 15.51 8.84 16.14
C PRO A 154 16.15 10.19 15.80
N LYS A 155 17.49 10.25 15.88
CA LYS A 155 18.32 11.39 15.49
C LYS A 155 19.06 11.10 14.19
N THR A 156 19.42 9.84 13.94
CA THR A 156 20.16 9.38 12.76
C THR A 156 19.52 8.13 12.16
N LEU A 157 19.95 7.72 10.96
CA LEU A 157 19.47 6.48 10.36
C LEU A 157 19.88 5.23 11.14
N ALA A 158 20.95 5.29 11.95
CA ALA A 158 21.34 4.19 12.84
C ALA A 158 20.28 3.92 13.93
N ASP A 159 19.58 4.95 14.41
CA ASP A 159 18.49 4.78 15.37
C ASP A 159 17.29 4.03 14.76
N LEU A 160 17.00 4.32 13.48
CA LEU A 160 15.96 3.62 12.72
C LEU A 160 16.38 2.18 12.39
N GLU A 161 17.66 1.96 12.11
CA GLU A 161 18.21 0.62 11.93
C GLU A 161 18.01 -0.25 13.18
N ARG A 162 18.27 0.29 14.37
CA ARG A 162 18.03 -0.42 15.63
C ARG A 162 16.56 -0.83 15.79
N ALA A 163 15.62 0.05 15.44
CA ALA A 163 14.20 -0.27 15.43
C ALA A 163 13.85 -1.33 14.37
N LEU A 164 14.51 -1.31 13.21
CA LEU A 164 14.32 -2.29 12.14
C LEU A 164 14.80 -3.69 12.54
N THR A 165 15.92 -3.79 13.24
CA THR A 165 16.43 -5.07 13.77
C THR A 165 15.42 -5.74 14.69
N TYR A 166 14.73 -4.95 15.52
CA TYR A 166 13.62 -5.46 16.33
C TYR A 166 12.46 -5.95 15.46
N VAL A 167 12.08 -5.25 14.40
CA VAL A 167 11.05 -5.73 13.45
C VAL A 167 11.44 -7.09 12.85
N GLU A 168 12.70 -7.25 12.45
CA GLU A 168 13.24 -8.50 11.89
C GLU A 168 13.14 -9.65 12.90
N GLU A 169 13.47 -9.40 14.17
CA GLU A 169 13.31 -10.37 15.25
C GLU A 169 11.84 -10.79 15.43
N GLN A 170 10.91 -9.83 15.48
CA GLN A 170 9.49 -10.12 15.71
C GLN A 170 8.86 -10.92 14.55
N ILE A 171 9.31 -10.70 13.30
CA ILE A 171 8.90 -11.54 12.16
C ILE A 171 9.31 -12.99 12.39
N VAL A 172 10.53 -13.24 12.86
CA VAL A 172 11.02 -14.60 13.14
C VAL A 172 10.18 -15.27 14.23
N GLN A 173 9.87 -14.56 15.32
CA GLN A 173 9.06 -15.10 16.42
C GLN A 173 7.66 -15.53 15.96
N VAL A 174 6.98 -14.70 15.16
CA VAL A 174 5.64 -15.06 14.68
C VAL A 174 5.69 -16.15 13.61
N MET A 175 6.71 -16.15 12.74
CA MET A 175 6.92 -17.24 11.78
C MET A 175 7.16 -18.59 12.47
N ASP A 176 7.85 -18.61 13.60
CA ASP A 176 7.97 -19.81 14.45
C ASP A 176 6.61 -20.25 15.00
N ALA A 177 5.80 -19.31 15.51
CA ALA A 177 4.46 -19.59 16.02
C ALA A 177 3.46 -20.11 14.96
N ILE A 178 3.72 -19.83 13.68
CA ILE A 178 2.96 -20.34 12.52
C ILE A 178 3.29 -21.81 12.20
N HIS A 179 4.42 -22.34 12.70
CA HIS A 179 4.83 -23.72 12.45
C HIS A 179 3.74 -24.73 12.85
N THR A 180 3.72 -25.89 12.21
CA THR A 180 2.77 -26.96 12.54
C THR A 180 2.97 -27.44 13.97
N GLY A 181 1.89 -27.47 14.78
CA GLY A 181 1.93 -27.93 16.16
C GLY A 181 2.22 -26.85 17.22
N GLN A 182 2.09 -25.57 16.86
CA GLN A 182 2.27 -24.43 17.76
C GLN A 182 0.92 -23.87 18.23
N GLU A 183 0.52 -22.69 17.78
CA GLU A 183 -0.73 -22.03 18.16
C GLU A 183 -1.98 -22.81 17.66
N GLY A 184 -2.97 -22.93 18.54
CA GLY A 184 -4.23 -23.64 18.28
C GLY A 184 -5.48 -22.76 18.38
N SER A 185 -5.35 -21.54 18.88
CA SER A 185 -6.41 -20.54 19.04
C SER A 185 -6.44 -19.59 17.84
N TYR A 186 -7.60 -19.46 17.21
CA TYR A 186 -7.79 -18.50 16.13
C TYR A 186 -7.66 -17.05 16.61
N LEU A 187 -8.08 -16.74 17.85
CA LEU A 187 -7.94 -15.41 18.44
C LEU A 187 -6.47 -15.03 18.63
N ASP A 188 -5.65 -15.99 19.02
CA ASP A 188 -4.22 -15.78 19.21
C ASP A 188 -3.47 -15.67 17.88
N PHE A 189 -3.95 -16.30 16.80
CA PHE A 189 -3.45 -16.00 15.44
C PHE A 189 -3.82 -14.57 15.01
N GLU A 190 -5.03 -14.09 15.32
CA GLU A 190 -5.39 -12.69 15.01
C GLU A 190 -4.58 -11.68 15.84
N SER A 191 -4.30 -11.96 17.11
CA SER A 191 -3.41 -11.12 17.93
C SER A 191 -1.98 -11.08 17.36
N LYS A 192 -1.43 -12.22 16.92
CA LYS A 192 -0.13 -12.26 16.24
C LYS A 192 -0.16 -11.54 14.88
N ALA A 193 -1.26 -11.63 14.14
CA ALA A 193 -1.44 -10.86 12.91
C ALA A 193 -1.50 -9.34 13.21
N PHE A 194 -2.17 -8.91 14.28
CA PHE A 194 -2.12 -7.52 14.75
C PHE A 194 -0.70 -7.10 15.11
N HIS A 195 0.05 -7.97 15.80
CA HIS A 195 1.45 -7.72 16.10
C HIS A 195 2.30 -7.48 14.86
N LEU A 196 2.19 -8.35 13.86
CA LEU A 196 2.90 -8.17 12.60
C LEU A 196 2.40 -6.99 11.77
N GLY A 197 1.12 -6.63 11.86
CA GLY A 197 0.58 -5.40 11.25
C GLY A 197 1.16 -4.13 11.87
N MET A 198 1.40 -4.14 13.19
CA MET A 198 2.12 -3.06 13.88
C MET A 198 3.59 -3.01 13.41
N MET A 199 4.25 -4.16 13.31
CA MET A 199 5.62 -4.26 12.77
C MET A 199 5.71 -3.78 11.31
N ASP A 200 4.71 -4.09 10.49
CA ASP A 200 4.60 -3.61 9.11
C ASP A 200 4.57 -2.08 9.06
N SER A 201 3.82 -1.48 9.96
CA SER A 201 3.74 -0.02 10.12
C SER A 201 5.10 0.58 10.44
N LEU A 202 5.83 -0.01 11.39
CA LEU A 202 7.17 0.43 11.76
C LEU A 202 8.18 0.29 10.60
N GLY A 203 8.23 -0.86 9.95
CA GLY A 203 9.13 -1.09 8.80
C GLY A 203 8.88 -0.13 7.64
N LYS A 204 7.60 0.20 7.36
CA LYS A 204 7.23 1.21 6.36
C LYS A 204 7.69 2.62 6.75
N GLU A 205 7.57 3.02 8.01
CA GLU A 205 8.00 4.34 8.48
C GLU A 205 9.52 4.50 8.31
N ILE A 206 10.27 3.48 8.72
CA ILE A 206 11.73 3.43 8.59
C ILE A 206 12.12 3.53 7.11
N ALA A 207 11.52 2.72 6.24
CA ALA A 207 11.80 2.74 4.81
C ALA A 207 11.61 4.13 4.20
N ASP A 208 10.45 4.77 4.44
CA ASP A 208 10.12 6.02 3.77
C ASP A 208 10.93 7.20 4.35
N ILE A 209 11.15 7.25 5.67
CA ILE A 209 12.02 8.27 6.28
C ILE A 209 13.44 8.15 5.74
N ALA A 210 14.00 6.94 5.67
CA ALA A 210 15.34 6.71 5.18
C ALA A 210 15.56 7.27 3.76
N GLN A 211 14.65 6.95 2.83
CA GLN A 211 14.75 7.47 1.47
C GLN A 211 14.48 8.98 1.38
N ILE A 212 13.58 9.53 2.20
CA ILE A 212 13.33 10.98 2.24
C ILE A 212 14.59 11.74 2.59
N VAL A 213 15.27 11.34 3.67
CA VAL A 213 16.44 12.09 4.16
C VAL A 213 17.67 11.85 3.30
N ALA A 214 17.87 10.63 2.79
CA ALA A 214 19.04 10.29 1.98
C ALA A 214 18.99 10.87 0.57
N PHE A 215 17.80 10.90 -0.06
CA PHE A 215 17.62 11.36 -1.44
C PHE A 215 16.90 12.70 -1.57
N ASN A 216 16.71 13.40 -0.45
CA ASN A 216 16.05 14.71 -0.39
C ASN A 216 14.67 14.72 -1.08
N LEU A 217 13.86 13.71 -0.79
CA LEU A 217 12.47 13.65 -1.28
C LEU A 217 11.60 14.68 -0.54
N PRO A 218 10.38 15.00 -1.04
CA PRO A 218 9.47 15.92 -0.35
C PRO A 218 9.22 15.55 1.10
N LYS A 219 9.15 16.58 1.96
CA LYS A 219 9.09 16.49 3.44
C LYS A 219 7.75 17.03 3.97
N GLY A 220 6.68 16.77 3.24
CA GLY A 220 5.35 17.20 3.60
C GLY A 220 5.03 18.61 3.17
N GLU A 221 5.69 19.22 2.19
CA GLU A 221 5.25 20.52 1.68
C GLU A 221 3.97 20.37 0.85
N SER A 222 3.03 21.30 1.00
CA SER A 222 1.83 21.37 0.14
C SER A 222 2.15 21.95 -1.25
N ASN A 223 1.19 21.86 -2.16
CA ASN A 223 1.29 22.33 -3.56
C ASN A 223 2.38 21.61 -4.35
N GLN A 224 2.55 20.32 -4.08
CA GLN A 224 3.47 19.49 -4.85
C GLN A 224 3.12 19.51 -6.34
N PRO A 225 4.13 19.44 -7.24
CA PRO A 225 3.91 19.45 -8.67
C PRO A 225 3.11 18.23 -9.12
N LEU A 226 2.42 18.37 -10.24
CA LEU A 226 1.69 17.28 -10.87
C LEU A 226 2.63 16.49 -11.78
N ILE A 227 2.59 15.16 -11.64
CA ILE A 227 3.31 14.19 -12.44
C ILE A 227 2.36 13.63 -13.50
N GLU A 228 2.84 13.55 -14.73
CA GLU A 228 2.08 12.98 -15.83
C GLU A 228 1.89 11.47 -15.68
N LEU A 229 0.67 11.01 -15.96
CA LEU A 229 0.22 9.65 -15.67
C LEU A 229 -0.54 9.06 -16.85
N GLY A 230 -0.31 7.77 -17.12
CA GLY A 230 -1.04 6.95 -18.09
C GLY A 230 -0.17 6.51 -19.27
N MET A 231 -0.66 5.55 -20.04
CA MET A 231 0.11 5.01 -21.17
C MET A 231 0.33 6.06 -22.28
N GLY A 232 -0.62 6.99 -22.44
CA GLY A 232 -0.61 8.00 -23.48
C GLY A 232 0.38 9.14 -23.25
N VAL A 233 0.95 9.29 -22.04
CA VAL A 233 1.93 10.35 -21.74
C VAL A 233 3.35 10.02 -22.19
N LEU A 234 3.62 8.76 -22.54
CA LEU A 234 4.94 8.32 -23.00
C LEU A 234 5.22 8.82 -24.41
N ASP A 235 6.32 9.57 -24.59
CA ASP A 235 6.75 10.00 -25.92
C ASP A 235 7.35 8.83 -26.69
N ARG A 236 6.53 8.26 -27.57
CA ARG A 236 6.88 7.14 -28.46
C ARG A 236 7.99 7.48 -29.46
N ASN A 237 8.35 8.76 -29.62
CA ASN A 237 9.49 9.17 -30.44
C ASN A 237 10.81 9.09 -29.69
N LYS A 238 10.81 9.04 -28.35
CA LYS A 238 12.00 8.87 -27.51
C LYS A 238 12.30 7.39 -27.22
N ALA A 239 13.51 7.14 -26.74
CA ALA A 239 13.86 5.88 -26.12
C ALA A 239 13.11 5.76 -24.78
N ILE A 240 12.48 4.62 -24.49
CA ILE A 240 11.63 4.45 -23.30
C ILE A 240 12.25 3.39 -22.38
N VAL A 241 12.68 3.84 -21.21
CA VAL A 241 13.10 2.98 -20.10
C VAL A 241 11.90 2.79 -19.16
N LEU A 242 11.43 1.55 -19.02
CA LEU A 242 10.31 1.23 -18.14
C LEU A 242 10.80 0.54 -16.86
N VAL A 243 10.59 1.15 -15.70
CA VAL A 243 10.93 0.58 -14.40
C VAL A 243 9.69 -0.01 -13.73
N ILE A 244 9.80 -1.21 -13.16
CA ILE A 244 8.69 -1.91 -12.50
C ILE A 244 9.15 -2.46 -11.14
N GLY A 245 8.53 -1.98 -10.07
CA GLY A 245 8.77 -2.48 -8.71
C GLY A 245 8.55 -1.44 -7.63
N HIS A 246 9.42 -1.42 -6.62
CA HIS A 246 9.32 -0.68 -5.36
C HIS A 246 10.63 0.01 -4.94
N HIS A 247 11.79 -0.62 -5.15
CA HIS A 247 13.09 -0.14 -4.69
C HIS A 247 13.61 0.97 -5.60
N ALA A 248 13.68 2.20 -5.06
CA ALA A 248 13.96 3.40 -5.83
C ALA A 248 15.39 3.54 -6.39
N PRO A 249 16.48 3.13 -5.70
CA PRO A 249 17.84 3.52 -6.09
C PRO A 249 18.25 3.21 -7.54
N PRO A 250 17.92 2.04 -8.13
CA PRO A 250 18.16 1.80 -9.56
C PRO A 250 17.48 2.82 -10.48
N ALA A 251 16.24 3.23 -10.15
CA ALA A 251 15.50 4.23 -10.90
C ALA A 251 16.08 5.63 -10.75
N LEU A 252 16.59 5.97 -9.55
CA LEU A 252 17.25 7.25 -9.30
C LEU A 252 18.53 7.37 -10.12
N ASN A 253 19.33 6.30 -10.17
CA ASN A 253 20.55 6.28 -10.98
C ASN A 253 20.27 6.43 -12.49
N ILE A 254 19.15 5.90 -12.98
CA ILE A 254 18.70 6.15 -14.37
C ILE A 254 18.38 7.63 -14.57
N ALA A 255 17.64 8.26 -13.65
CA ALA A 255 17.33 9.69 -13.73
C ALA A 255 18.60 10.56 -13.70
N ASP A 256 19.54 10.27 -12.80
CA ASP A 256 20.82 10.96 -12.72
C ASP A 256 21.64 10.81 -14.01
N TYR A 257 21.69 9.61 -14.59
CA TYR A 257 22.39 9.38 -15.85
C TYR A 257 21.77 10.19 -17.00
N ILE A 258 20.44 10.28 -17.08
CA ILE A 258 19.73 11.09 -18.08
C ILE A 258 20.07 12.57 -17.89
N GLU A 259 20.00 13.10 -16.67
CA GLU A 259 20.24 14.53 -16.39
C GLU A 259 21.71 14.89 -16.62
N ASN A 260 22.65 14.11 -16.10
CA ASN A 260 24.10 14.35 -16.22
C ASN A 260 24.58 14.32 -17.67
N ASN A 261 23.94 13.51 -18.52
CA ASN A 261 24.25 13.42 -19.95
C ASN A 261 23.32 14.27 -20.84
N LYS A 262 22.40 15.05 -20.26
CA LYS A 262 21.43 15.91 -20.98
C LYS A 262 20.57 15.16 -22.01
N LEU A 263 20.15 13.94 -21.67
CA LEU A 263 19.42 13.05 -22.57
C LEU A 263 17.89 13.16 -22.47
N GLY A 264 17.34 14.15 -21.76
CA GLY A 264 15.90 14.28 -21.52
C GLY A 264 15.03 14.46 -22.78
N ASP A 265 15.62 14.95 -23.88
CA ASP A 265 14.94 15.07 -25.17
C ASP A 265 14.99 13.77 -25.99
N GLU A 266 15.89 12.84 -25.63
CA GLU A 266 16.09 11.56 -26.31
C GLU A 266 15.48 10.37 -25.56
N VAL A 267 15.35 10.47 -24.24
CA VAL A 267 15.02 9.36 -23.33
C VAL A 267 13.89 9.74 -22.40
N GLU A 268 12.91 8.86 -22.30
CA GLU A 268 11.78 8.92 -21.37
C GLU A 268 11.98 7.85 -20.28
N LEU A 269 11.89 8.26 -19.01
CA LEU A 269 11.86 7.35 -17.87
C LEU A 269 10.42 7.22 -17.37
N ALA A 270 9.90 6.00 -17.40
CA ALA A 270 8.55 5.70 -16.98
C ALA A 270 8.53 4.56 -15.95
N GLY A 271 7.57 4.62 -15.03
CA GLY A 271 7.46 3.64 -13.95
C GLY A 271 6.09 3.00 -13.85
N ILE A 272 6.05 1.81 -13.25
CA ILE A 272 4.84 1.10 -12.83
C ILE A 272 5.01 0.66 -11.37
N CYS A 273 3.93 0.69 -10.60
CA CYS A 273 3.91 0.40 -9.15
C CYS A 273 4.68 1.44 -8.32
N CYS A 274 5.07 1.09 -7.10
CA CYS A 274 5.50 2.05 -6.09
C CYS A 274 6.84 2.76 -6.43
N THR A 275 7.75 2.11 -7.16
CA THR A 275 8.98 2.77 -7.69
C THR A 275 8.67 3.96 -8.60
N ALA A 276 7.51 3.96 -9.28
CA ALA A 276 7.10 5.09 -10.13
C ALA A 276 6.77 6.34 -9.30
N HIS A 277 6.22 6.17 -8.09
CA HIS A 277 6.05 7.27 -7.14
C HIS A 277 7.41 7.74 -6.64
N ASP A 278 8.28 6.84 -6.18
CA ASP A 278 9.53 7.23 -5.54
C ASP A 278 10.54 7.85 -6.52
N MET A 279 10.62 7.37 -7.77
CA MET A 279 11.44 8.01 -8.80
C MET A 279 10.90 9.40 -9.19
N SER A 280 9.57 9.60 -9.21
CA SER A 280 8.98 10.92 -9.52
C SER A 280 9.00 11.87 -8.32
N ARG A 281 9.07 11.31 -7.11
CA ARG A 281 9.43 12.04 -5.89
C ARG A 281 10.88 12.52 -5.92
N TYR A 282 11.79 11.87 -6.63
CA TYR A 282 13.16 12.35 -6.79
C TYR A 282 13.31 13.27 -8.01
N TRP A 283 12.85 12.81 -9.18
CA TRP A 283 12.98 13.49 -10.47
C TRP A 283 11.61 13.72 -11.12
N PRO A 284 10.97 14.89 -10.91
CA PRO A 284 9.60 15.18 -11.37
C PRO A 284 9.37 15.15 -12.88
N LYS A 285 10.44 15.06 -13.69
CA LYS A 285 10.34 14.90 -15.15
C LYS A 285 9.92 13.47 -15.54
N ALA A 286 10.11 12.49 -14.66
CA ALA A 286 9.70 11.11 -14.88
C ALA A 286 8.18 10.98 -15.07
N LYS A 287 7.76 9.93 -15.77
CA LYS A 287 6.34 9.63 -16.05
C LYS A 287 5.88 8.39 -15.30
N ILE A 288 4.58 8.29 -15.07
CA ILE A 288 3.98 7.07 -14.52
C ILE A 288 3.16 6.42 -15.62
N ALA A 289 3.55 5.22 -16.07
CA ALA A 289 2.85 4.52 -17.14
C ALA A 289 1.53 3.89 -16.66
N GLY A 290 1.43 3.56 -15.36
CA GLY A 290 0.20 3.08 -14.73
C GLY A 290 0.43 2.28 -13.45
N SER A 291 -0.66 1.78 -12.88
CA SER A 291 -0.64 0.92 -11.70
C SER A 291 -0.39 -0.56 -12.05
N LEU A 292 -0.35 -1.43 -11.03
CA LEU A 292 -0.14 -2.88 -11.18
C LEU A 292 -1.06 -3.52 -12.24
N GLY A 293 -2.35 -3.20 -12.23
CA GLY A 293 -3.35 -3.70 -13.18
C GLY A 293 -3.11 -3.28 -14.64
N ARG A 294 -2.20 -2.32 -14.88
CA ARG A 294 -1.73 -1.91 -16.22
C ARG A 294 -0.42 -2.56 -16.63
N GLN A 295 0.30 -3.24 -15.73
CA GLN A 295 1.66 -3.72 -15.98
C GLN A 295 1.79 -4.52 -17.28
N LEU A 296 0.97 -5.56 -17.45
CA LEU A 296 1.05 -6.39 -18.65
C LEU A 296 0.49 -5.69 -19.89
N LYS A 297 -0.44 -4.73 -19.73
CA LYS A 297 -0.95 -3.91 -20.86
C LYS A 297 0.16 -3.07 -21.45
N VAL A 298 0.96 -2.40 -20.62
CA VAL A 298 2.12 -1.60 -21.05
C VAL A 298 3.16 -2.46 -21.75
N VAL A 299 3.51 -3.60 -21.13
CA VAL A 299 4.49 -4.54 -21.72
C VAL A 299 4.00 -5.05 -23.07
N ARG A 300 2.75 -5.53 -23.16
CA ARG A 300 2.19 -6.10 -24.40
C ARG A 300 1.81 -5.07 -25.45
N ALA A 301 1.67 -3.80 -25.09
CA ALA A 301 1.56 -2.70 -26.03
C ALA A 301 2.91 -2.34 -26.69
N GLY A 302 4.03 -2.93 -26.22
CA GLY A 302 5.35 -2.69 -26.80
C GLY A 302 5.88 -1.29 -26.59
N LEU A 303 5.48 -0.62 -25.49
CA LEU A 303 5.85 0.77 -25.23
C LEU A 303 7.30 0.95 -24.75
N ALA A 304 7.96 -0.10 -24.28
CA ALA A 304 9.30 -0.01 -23.70
C ALA A 304 10.39 -0.47 -24.68
N ASP A 305 11.55 0.19 -24.66
CA ASP A 305 12.76 -0.31 -25.33
C ASP A 305 13.54 -1.27 -24.44
N ILE A 306 13.51 -1.05 -23.12
CA ILE A 306 14.03 -1.94 -22.09
C ILE A 306 13.12 -1.90 -20.86
N ILE A 307 13.02 -3.02 -20.16
CA ILE A 307 12.33 -3.11 -18.88
C ILE A 307 13.37 -3.33 -17.78
N VAL A 308 13.31 -2.51 -16.74
CA VAL A 308 14.12 -2.66 -15.52
C VAL A 308 13.18 -3.11 -14.41
N ILE A 309 13.50 -4.23 -13.77
CA ILE A 309 12.72 -4.71 -12.62
C ILE A 309 13.56 -4.71 -11.35
N ASP A 310 12.91 -4.41 -10.24
CA ASP A 310 13.49 -4.56 -8.91
C ASP A 310 12.81 -5.72 -8.14
N GLU A 311 11.89 -5.45 -7.22
CA GLU A 311 11.21 -6.40 -6.36
C GLU A 311 9.72 -6.03 -6.17
N GLN A 312 8.94 -7.06 -5.80
CA GLN A 312 7.54 -6.98 -5.36
C GLN A 312 6.54 -6.43 -6.40
N CYS A 313 5.38 -7.09 -6.50
CA CYS A 313 4.34 -6.76 -7.51
C CYS A 313 4.84 -6.68 -8.95
N ILE A 314 6.00 -7.26 -9.24
CA ILE A 314 6.47 -7.58 -10.58
C ILE A 314 5.79 -8.87 -11.03
N ARG A 315 5.47 -8.98 -12.32
CA ARG A 315 4.94 -10.22 -12.86
C ARG A 315 6.02 -11.28 -12.97
N ALA A 316 5.74 -12.48 -12.47
CA ALA A 316 6.66 -13.62 -12.56
C ALA A 316 6.93 -14.06 -14.02
N ASP A 317 6.01 -13.78 -14.94
CA ASP A 317 6.11 -14.08 -16.37
C ASP A 317 6.61 -12.89 -17.21
N ILE A 318 7.26 -11.90 -16.61
CA ILE A 318 7.73 -10.70 -17.30
C ILE A 318 8.68 -11.04 -18.46
N LEU A 319 9.63 -11.96 -18.27
CA LEU A 319 10.55 -12.42 -19.33
C LEU A 319 9.81 -13.05 -20.51
N TYR A 320 8.78 -13.85 -20.23
CA TYR A 320 7.99 -14.51 -21.26
C TYR A 320 7.27 -13.47 -22.13
N HIS A 321 6.65 -12.47 -21.52
CA HIS A 321 5.90 -11.45 -22.26
C HIS A 321 6.79 -10.41 -22.94
N ALA A 322 7.89 -10.00 -22.31
CA ALA A 322 8.88 -9.10 -22.91
C ALA A 322 9.60 -9.78 -24.08
N GLY A 323 9.94 -11.06 -23.94
CA GLY A 323 10.58 -11.86 -24.98
C GLY A 323 9.77 -12.00 -26.27
N LYS A 324 8.42 -12.06 -26.18
CA LYS A 324 7.52 -12.03 -27.36
C LYS A 324 7.70 -10.78 -28.23
N LEU A 325 8.20 -9.69 -27.65
CA LEU A 325 8.44 -8.42 -28.33
C LEU A 325 9.94 -8.13 -28.49
N GLY A 326 10.79 -9.09 -28.10
CA GLY A 326 12.24 -8.95 -28.10
C GLY A 326 12.74 -7.84 -27.18
N ILE A 327 12.00 -7.44 -26.15
CA ILE A 327 12.38 -6.39 -25.20
C ILE A 327 13.25 -7.02 -24.10
N PRO A 328 14.50 -6.57 -23.89
CA PRO A 328 15.36 -7.10 -22.84
C PRO A 328 14.89 -6.65 -21.45
N VAL A 329 15.13 -7.50 -20.46
CA VAL A 329 14.83 -7.23 -19.04
C VAL A 329 16.12 -7.15 -18.23
N LEU A 330 16.30 -6.05 -17.49
CA LEU A 330 17.39 -5.88 -16.54
C LEU A 330 16.85 -6.09 -15.12
N CYS A 331 17.32 -7.14 -14.44
CA CYS A 331 16.95 -7.44 -13.06
C CYS A 331 17.94 -6.77 -12.10
N THR A 332 17.43 -5.92 -11.21
CA THR A 332 18.28 -5.06 -10.34
C THR A 332 18.22 -5.42 -8.86
N ASN A 333 17.57 -6.53 -8.52
CA ASN A 333 17.38 -6.93 -7.13
C ASN A 333 17.48 -8.45 -6.98
N ALA A 334 18.19 -8.90 -5.93
CA ALA A 334 18.43 -10.33 -5.68
C ALA A 334 17.15 -11.12 -5.40
N LYS A 335 16.06 -10.45 -4.98
CA LYS A 335 14.76 -11.08 -4.74
C LYS A 335 14.06 -11.52 -6.04
N ALA A 336 14.49 -11.03 -7.21
CA ALA A 336 13.88 -11.34 -8.50
C ALA A 336 14.90 -11.39 -9.66
N MET A 337 15.64 -12.50 -9.75
CA MET A 337 16.70 -12.66 -10.75
C MET A 337 16.27 -13.43 -12.02
N HIS A 338 15.12 -14.10 -11.99
CA HIS A 338 14.54 -14.84 -13.12
C HIS A 338 15.50 -15.80 -13.86
N ALA A 339 16.45 -16.40 -13.13
CA ALA A 339 17.48 -17.29 -13.68
C ALA A 339 18.33 -16.69 -14.82
N LEU A 340 18.42 -15.36 -14.88
CA LEU A 340 19.30 -14.64 -15.79
C LEU A 340 20.75 -14.64 -15.29
N PRO A 341 21.74 -14.48 -16.18
CA PRO A 341 23.14 -14.41 -15.76
C PRO A 341 23.40 -13.18 -14.88
N ASP A 342 24.10 -13.40 -13.77
CA ASP A 342 24.62 -12.32 -12.92
C ASP A 342 25.84 -11.68 -13.57
N MET A 343 25.66 -10.44 -14.00
CA MET A 343 26.67 -9.61 -14.63
C MET A 343 27.05 -8.41 -13.75
N THR A 344 26.70 -8.41 -12.46
CA THR A 344 26.97 -7.31 -11.54
C THR A 344 28.44 -6.90 -11.51
N LYS A 345 29.37 -7.86 -11.60
CA LYS A 345 30.82 -7.62 -11.60
C LYS A 345 31.39 -7.19 -12.95
N LYS A 346 30.61 -7.23 -14.02
CA LYS A 346 31.05 -6.84 -15.37
C LYS A 346 31.07 -5.33 -15.52
N ASP A 347 31.83 -4.86 -16.50
CA ASP A 347 31.76 -3.48 -16.97
C ASP A 347 30.40 -3.21 -17.64
N PRO A 348 29.76 -2.05 -17.41
CA PRO A 348 28.50 -1.70 -18.05
C PRO A 348 28.48 -1.93 -19.57
N LYS A 349 29.58 -1.68 -20.28
CA LYS A 349 29.66 -1.87 -21.75
C LYS A 349 29.56 -3.33 -22.16
N GLU A 350 30.09 -4.26 -21.35
CA GLU A 350 29.92 -5.70 -21.58
C GLU A 350 28.45 -6.10 -21.44
N VAL A 351 27.75 -5.56 -20.45
CA VAL A 351 26.32 -5.83 -20.22
C VAL A 351 25.46 -5.25 -21.35
N ILE A 352 25.73 -4.00 -21.75
CA ILE A 352 25.05 -3.34 -22.87
C ILE A 352 25.20 -4.18 -24.13
N LYS A 353 26.43 -4.60 -24.46
CA LYS A 353 26.68 -5.46 -25.62
C LYS A 353 25.90 -6.77 -25.52
N TYR A 354 25.98 -7.44 -24.37
CA TYR A 354 25.27 -8.70 -24.14
C TYR A 354 23.76 -8.57 -24.39
N LEU A 355 23.12 -7.51 -23.88
CA LEU A 355 21.69 -7.27 -24.10
C LEU A 355 21.37 -6.92 -25.56
N LEU A 356 22.24 -6.16 -26.24
CA LEU A 356 22.07 -5.80 -27.65
C LEU A 356 22.33 -6.95 -28.63
N ASP A 357 23.04 -7.99 -28.21
CA ASP A 357 23.23 -9.25 -28.95
C ASP A 357 21.95 -10.12 -28.97
N GLY A 358 20.85 -9.66 -28.37
CA GLY A 358 19.54 -10.32 -28.42
C GLY A 358 19.25 -11.25 -27.24
N ASN A 359 20.08 -11.24 -26.21
CA ASN A 359 19.84 -12.00 -24.99
C ASN A 359 18.62 -11.46 -24.24
N PRO A 360 17.85 -12.33 -23.56
CA PRO A 360 16.56 -11.95 -22.96
C PRO A 360 16.70 -10.98 -21.79
N GLY A 361 17.86 -10.96 -21.11
CA GLY A 361 18.07 -10.10 -19.96
C GLY A 361 19.34 -10.43 -19.19
N ALA A 362 19.65 -9.62 -18.17
CA ALA A 362 20.80 -9.79 -17.28
C ALA A 362 20.44 -9.35 -15.85
N VAL A 363 21.21 -9.82 -14.85
CA VAL A 363 21.16 -9.31 -13.48
C VAL A 363 22.30 -8.34 -13.23
N VAL A 364 21.99 -7.18 -12.66
CA VAL A 364 22.95 -6.16 -12.20
C VAL A 364 22.47 -5.62 -10.86
N LEU A 365 23.09 -6.06 -9.77
CA LEU A 365 22.67 -5.74 -8.41
C LEU A 365 23.27 -4.43 -7.87
N ASP A 366 24.25 -3.86 -8.55
CA ASP A 366 24.84 -2.58 -8.16
C ASP A 366 23.99 -1.43 -8.75
N PRO A 367 23.24 -0.67 -7.94
CA PRO A 367 22.33 0.35 -8.43
C PRO A 367 23.07 1.44 -9.22
N LEU A 368 24.35 1.69 -8.95
CA LEU A 368 25.15 2.73 -9.60
C LEU A 368 25.49 2.44 -11.07
N LYS A 369 25.36 1.18 -11.51
CA LYS A 369 25.60 0.75 -12.90
C LYS A 369 24.35 0.77 -13.77
N VAL A 370 23.16 0.84 -13.16
CA VAL A 370 21.89 0.59 -13.84
C VAL A 370 21.58 1.68 -14.87
N GLY A 371 21.88 2.93 -14.55
CA GLY A 371 21.59 4.10 -15.38
C GLY A 371 22.26 4.03 -16.74
N GLU A 372 23.57 3.82 -16.78
CA GLU A 372 24.32 3.68 -18.04
C GLU A 372 23.78 2.52 -18.89
N ILE A 373 23.58 1.35 -18.27
CA ILE A 373 23.14 0.15 -18.98
C ILE A 373 21.74 0.35 -19.57
N ALA A 374 20.79 0.79 -18.75
CA ALA A 374 19.40 0.90 -19.17
C ALA A 374 19.22 1.97 -20.25
N VAL A 375 19.83 3.15 -20.07
CA VAL A 375 19.70 4.27 -21.00
C VAL A 375 20.33 3.95 -22.35
N GLU A 376 21.55 3.42 -22.37
CA GLU A 376 22.25 3.14 -23.63
C GLU A 376 21.63 1.98 -24.42
N VAL A 377 21.15 0.93 -23.73
CA VAL A 377 20.38 -0.14 -24.39
C VAL A 377 19.08 0.42 -24.98
N ALA A 378 18.35 1.27 -24.24
CA ALA A 378 17.11 1.87 -24.73
C ALA A 378 17.36 2.73 -25.98
N ARG A 379 18.39 3.59 -25.97
CA ARG A 379 18.76 4.45 -27.11
C ARG A 379 19.16 3.64 -28.33
N ALA A 380 19.96 2.58 -28.15
CA ALA A 380 20.36 1.71 -29.25
C ALA A 380 19.17 0.96 -29.86
N ARG A 381 18.22 0.50 -29.03
CA ARG A 381 17.00 -0.16 -29.49
C ARG A 381 16.01 0.79 -30.14
N ARG A 382 15.88 2.02 -29.62
CA ARG A 382 15.01 3.05 -30.19
C ARG A 382 15.33 3.32 -31.66
N LYS A 383 16.61 3.31 -32.04
CA LYS A 383 17.09 3.45 -33.43
C LYS A 383 16.58 2.34 -34.36
N LYS A 384 16.23 1.17 -33.81
CA LYS A 384 15.75 -0.02 -34.55
C LYS A 384 14.23 -0.24 -34.44
N ARG A 385 13.56 0.26 -33.39
CA ARG A 385 12.15 -0.06 -33.03
C ARG A 385 11.11 0.29 -34.11
N GLY A 386 11.38 1.26 -34.99
CA GLY A 386 10.34 1.81 -35.86
C GLY A 386 9.23 2.52 -35.07
N GLU A 387 8.06 2.65 -35.69
CA GLU A 387 6.88 3.28 -35.08
C GLU A 387 6.13 2.28 -34.17
N ILE A 388 5.76 2.72 -32.96
CA ILE A 388 4.94 1.94 -32.03
C ILE A 388 3.49 1.92 -32.52
N LYS A 389 3.00 0.72 -32.86
CA LYS A 389 1.64 0.42 -33.34
C LYS A 389 1.05 -0.75 -32.53
N PRO A 390 -0.27 -1.00 -32.62
CA PRO A 390 -0.83 -2.24 -32.10
C PRO A 390 -0.06 -3.45 -32.61
N VAL A 391 0.15 -4.45 -31.75
CA VAL A 391 0.88 -5.68 -32.11
C VAL A 391 0.14 -6.48 -33.18
N LEU A 392 -1.19 -6.48 -33.15
CA LEU A 392 -2.01 -7.12 -34.17
C LEU A 392 -2.25 -6.18 -35.35
N THR A 393 -2.29 -6.74 -36.56
CA THR A 393 -2.90 -6.06 -37.72
C THR A 393 -4.42 -6.16 -37.66
N GLU A 394 -5.10 -5.31 -38.43
CA GLU A 394 -6.57 -5.39 -38.61
C GLU A 394 -7.02 -6.78 -39.09
N GLU A 395 -6.29 -7.36 -40.04
CA GLU A 395 -6.57 -8.70 -40.56
C GLU A 395 -6.41 -9.78 -39.47
N GLN A 396 -5.32 -9.73 -38.69
CA GLN A 396 -5.09 -10.66 -37.59
C GLN A 396 -6.15 -10.53 -36.51
N PHE A 397 -6.50 -9.29 -36.13
CA PHE A 397 -7.56 -9.03 -35.16
C PHE A 397 -8.88 -9.63 -35.61
N MET A 398 -9.30 -9.37 -36.86
CA MET A 398 -10.55 -9.92 -37.39
C MET A 398 -10.51 -11.45 -37.52
N SER A 399 -9.37 -12.02 -37.87
CA SER A 399 -9.17 -13.47 -37.91
C SER A 399 -9.36 -14.11 -36.54
N TYR A 400 -8.76 -13.54 -35.49
CA TYR A 400 -8.90 -14.03 -34.11
C TYR A 400 -10.31 -13.84 -33.55
N ALA A 401 -10.98 -12.73 -33.87
CA ALA A 401 -12.36 -12.50 -33.48
C ALA A 401 -13.28 -13.60 -34.04
N LYS A 402 -13.18 -13.88 -35.36
CA LYS A 402 -13.92 -14.95 -36.05
C LYS A 402 -13.56 -16.36 -35.56
N ALA A 403 -12.32 -16.57 -35.12
CA ALA A 403 -11.88 -17.85 -34.60
C ALA A 403 -12.50 -18.18 -33.22
N CYS A 404 -13.03 -17.18 -32.51
CA CYS A 404 -13.61 -17.38 -31.19
C CYS A 404 -14.88 -18.25 -31.27
N THR A 405 -14.88 -19.39 -30.57
CA THR A 405 -16.05 -20.29 -30.54
C THR A 405 -16.99 -20.01 -29.37
N GLN A 406 -16.78 -18.90 -28.65
CA GLN A 406 -17.60 -18.49 -27.50
C GLN A 406 -17.78 -19.58 -26.41
N CYS A 407 -16.79 -20.47 -26.24
CA CYS A 407 -16.91 -21.64 -25.36
C CYS A 407 -16.95 -21.32 -23.85
N GLY A 408 -16.74 -20.06 -23.45
CA GLY A 408 -16.84 -19.61 -22.06
C GLY A 408 -15.64 -19.93 -21.15
N THR A 409 -14.68 -20.76 -21.57
CA THR A 409 -13.53 -21.17 -20.73
C THR A 409 -12.71 -19.99 -20.21
N CYS A 410 -12.50 -18.96 -21.06
CA CYS A 410 -11.80 -17.74 -20.69
C CYS A 410 -12.56 -16.93 -19.61
N THR A 411 -13.89 -16.88 -19.66
CA THR A 411 -14.74 -16.25 -18.65
C THR A 411 -14.64 -16.98 -17.31
N ILE A 412 -14.67 -18.33 -17.33
CA ILE A 412 -14.56 -19.15 -16.12
C ILE A 412 -13.21 -18.92 -15.43
N ALA A 413 -12.13 -18.89 -16.21
CA ALA A 413 -10.77 -18.66 -15.72
C ALA A 413 -10.50 -17.20 -15.31
N CYS A 414 -11.28 -16.25 -15.81
CA CYS A 414 -11.11 -14.83 -15.51
C CYS A 414 -11.40 -14.53 -14.03
N PRO A 415 -10.46 -13.91 -13.28
CA PRO A 415 -10.71 -13.54 -11.89
C PRO A 415 -11.82 -12.49 -11.74
N GLN A 416 -11.99 -11.65 -12.77
CA GLN A 416 -13.02 -10.61 -12.88
C GLN A 416 -14.30 -11.10 -13.58
N LYS A 417 -14.37 -12.39 -13.97
CA LYS A 417 -15.52 -13.00 -14.66
C LYS A 417 -16.00 -12.24 -15.92
N ILE A 418 -15.08 -11.53 -16.59
CA ILE A 418 -15.36 -10.82 -17.84
C ILE A 418 -15.87 -11.80 -18.90
N ARG A 419 -17.01 -11.49 -19.51
CA ARG A 419 -17.60 -12.26 -20.60
C ARG A 419 -16.88 -11.98 -21.93
N ILE A 420 -15.68 -12.54 -22.06
CA ILE A 420 -14.80 -12.29 -23.23
C ILE A 420 -15.44 -12.78 -24.53
N GLY A 421 -16.20 -13.90 -24.50
CA GLY A 421 -16.87 -14.44 -25.69
C GLY A 421 -17.85 -13.45 -26.33
N GLU A 422 -18.69 -12.78 -25.53
CA GLU A 422 -19.62 -11.75 -26.00
C GLU A 422 -18.87 -10.56 -26.62
N ALA A 423 -17.75 -10.16 -26.01
CA ALA A 423 -16.91 -9.08 -26.54
C ALA A 423 -16.23 -9.46 -27.87
N MET A 424 -15.83 -10.73 -28.05
CA MET A 424 -15.28 -11.24 -29.30
C MET A 424 -16.34 -11.34 -30.40
N GLU A 425 -17.57 -11.75 -30.06
CA GLU A 425 -18.70 -11.79 -31.00
C GLU A 425 -19.07 -10.39 -31.51
N ALA A 426 -19.12 -9.41 -30.61
CA ALA A 426 -19.33 -8.02 -30.99
C ALA A 426 -18.21 -7.53 -31.93
N ALA A 427 -16.95 -7.85 -31.61
CA ALA A 427 -15.80 -7.50 -32.43
C ALA A 427 -15.82 -8.15 -33.82
N GLU A 428 -16.26 -9.41 -33.92
CA GLU A 428 -16.46 -10.10 -35.20
C GLU A 428 -17.47 -9.36 -36.09
N LYS A 429 -18.53 -8.81 -35.49
CA LYS A 429 -19.55 -7.99 -36.14
C LYS A 429 -19.10 -6.54 -36.41
N GLY A 430 -17.86 -6.20 -36.07
CA GLY A 430 -17.26 -4.88 -36.29
C GLY A 430 -17.37 -3.92 -35.10
N ASP A 431 -18.01 -4.30 -34.00
CA ASP A 431 -18.11 -3.48 -32.79
C ASP A 431 -17.00 -3.80 -31.78
N ARG A 432 -16.01 -2.93 -31.71
CA ARG A 432 -14.85 -3.08 -30.79
C ARG A 432 -15.09 -2.48 -29.42
N LYS A 433 -16.17 -1.71 -29.24
CA LYS A 433 -16.42 -0.93 -28.01
C LYS A 433 -16.51 -1.82 -26.79
N VAL A 434 -17.12 -2.99 -26.92
CA VAL A 434 -17.26 -3.95 -25.81
C VAL A 434 -15.88 -4.41 -25.31
N LEU A 435 -14.92 -4.68 -26.21
CA LEU A 435 -13.55 -5.01 -25.81
C LEU A 435 -12.85 -3.79 -25.18
N GLU A 436 -13.01 -2.60 -25.75
CA GLU A 436 -12.45 -1.36 -25.22
C GLU A 436 -12.95 -1.02 -23.81
N GLU A 437 -14.24 -1.19 -23.52
CA GLU A 437 -14.82 -0.96 -22.20
C GLU A 437 -14.28 -1.98 -21.18
N LYS A 438 -14.25 -3.26 -21.55
CA LYS A 438 -13.73 -4.33 -20.68
C LYS A 438 -12.21 -4.28 -20.53
N TRP A 439 -11.48 -3.55 -21.38
CA TRP A 439 -10.05 -3.30 -21.21
C TRP A 439 -9.74 -2.64 -19.87
N ASP A 440 -10.60 -1.75 -19.37
CA ASP A 440 -10.36 -1.10 -18.08
C ASP A 440 -10.54 -2.03 -16.89
N VAL A 441 -11.58 -2.87 -16.93
CA VAL A 441 -11.91 -3.88 -15.92
C VAL A 441 -10.88 -5.01 -15.90
N CYS A 442 -10.32 -5.37 -17.06
CA CYS A 442 -9.34 -6.42 -17.18
C CYS A 442 -8.05 -6.08 -16.42
N ILE A 443 -7.66 -6.89 -15.43
CA ILE A 443 -6.37 -6.74 -14.73
C ILE A 443 -5.18 -7.33 -15.53
N THR A 444 -5.43 -7.82 -16.76
CA THR A 444 -4.43 -8.46 -17.64
C THR A 444 -3.55 -9.50 -16.94
N CYS A 445 -4.20 -10.52 -16.37
CA CYS A 445 -3.47 -11.59 -15.66
C CYS A 445 -2.92 -12.70 -16.58
N GLY A 446 -3.36 -12.79 -17.84
CA GLY A 446 -2.94 -13.82 -18.81
C GLY A 446 -3.65 -15.18 -18.68
N ARG A 447 -4.43 -15.42 -17.62
CA ARG A 447 -5.10 -16.72 -17.38
C ARG A 447 -6.05 -17.13 -18.52
N CYS A 448 -6.72 -16.16 -19.14
CA CYS A 448 -7.67 -16.40 -20.21
C CYS A 448 -7.01 -16.93 -21.49
N GLU A 449 -5.79 -16.49 -21.81
CA GLU A 449 -5.03 -16.96 -22.98
C GLU A 449 -4.59 -18.42 -22.80
N GLN A 450 -4.20 -18.80 -21.57
CA GLN A 450 -3.72 -20.16 -21.25
C GLN A 450 -4.79 -21.26 -21.43
N VAL A 451 -6.06 -20.88 -21.35
CA VAL A 451 -7.19 -21.83 -21.43
C VAL A 451 -7.96 -21.72 -22.75
N CYS A 452 -7.53 -20.85 -23.67
CA CYS A 452 -8.21 -20.66 -24.94
C CYS A 452 -7.88 -21.83 -25.89
N PRO A 453 -8.85 -22.68 -26.28
CA PRO A 453 -8.58 -23.82 -27.17
C PRO A 453 -8.19 -23.40 -28.60
N LYS A 454 -8.38 -22.12 -28.94
CA LYS A 454 -8.01 -21.51 -30.22
C LYS A 454 -6.73 -20.69 -30.15
N ASN A 455 -6.06 -20.66 -28.99
CA ASN A 455 -4.84 -19.90 -28.76
C ASN A 455 -4.96 -18.41 -29.14
N ILE A 456 -6.13 -17.80 -28.89
CA ILE A 456 -6.37 -16.39 -29.18
C ILE A 456 -5.52 -15.53 -28.21
N PRO A 457 -4.74 -14.55 -28.70
CA PRO A 457 -3.99 -13.62 -27.86
C PRO A 457 -4.94 -12.54 -27.28
N ILE A 458 -5.79 -12.93 -26.34
CA ILE A 458 -6.86 -12.10 -25.78
C ILE A 458 -6.36 -10.75 -25.26
N ILE A 459 -5.17 -10.67 -24.68
CA ILE A 459 -4.60 -9.39 -24.20
C ILE A 459 -4.27 -8.47 -25.38
N ASP A 460 -3.73 -9.02 -26.47
CA ASP A 460 -3.42 -8.23 -27.64
C ASP A 460 -4.70 -7.79 -28.36
N MET A 461 -5.75 -8.62 -28.36
CA MET A 461 -7.09 -8.25 -28.83
C MET A 461 -7.65 -7.07 -28.04
N PHE A 462 -7.51 -7.10 -26.71
CA PHE A 462 -7.89 -6.00 -25.83
C PHE A 462 -7.09 -4.72 -26.13
N ASN A 463 -5.76 -4.80 -26.23
CA ASN A 463 -4.92 -3.66 -26.54
C ASN A 463 -5.21 -3.08 -27.93
N TYR A 464 -5.50 -3.94 -28.92
CA TYR A 464 -5.86 -3.53 -30.26
C TYR A 464 -7.17 -2.75 -30.27
N ALA A 465 -8.22 -3.30 -29.65
CA ALA A 465 -9.52 -2.63 -29.55
C ALA A 465 -9.42 -1.31 -28.77
N ALA A 466 -8.61 -1.26 -27.71
CA ALA A 466 -8.43 -0.09 -26.86
C ALA A 466 -7.31 0.85 -27.31
N TRP A 467 -6.76 0.72 -28.52
CA TRP A 467 -5.56 1.47 -28.91
C TRP A 467 -5.76 2.99 -28.84
N ASN A 468 -6.90 3.49 -29.32
CA ASN A 468 -7.23 4.91 -29.22
C ASN A 468 -7.33 5.37 -27.77
N ARG A 469 -7.92 4.56 -26.89
CA ARG A 469 -7.96 4.82 -25.45
C ARG A 469 -6.57 4.84 -24.85
N ILE A 470 -5.70 3.88 -25.19
CA ILE A 470 -4.31 3.81 -24.71
C ILE A 470 -3.56 5.10 -25.06
N LEU A 471 -3.68 5.59 -26.30
CA LEU A 471 -3.01 6.81 -26.75
C LEU A 471 -3.53 8.09 -26.06
N ASN A 472 -4.80 8.07 -25.64
CA ASN A 472 -5.47 9.19 -25.00
C ASN A 472 -5.57 9.06 -23.47
N GLU A 473 -5.07 7.97 -22.87
CA GLU A 473 -5.02 7.78 -21.42
C GLU A 473 -3.93 8.69 -20.85
N LYS A 474 -4.33 9.94 -20.57
CA LYS A 474 -3.49 11.03 -20.07
C LYS A 474 -4.14 11.66 -18.86
N GLY A 475 -3.60 11.34 -17.70
CA GLY A 475 -3.96 11.86 -16.40
C GLY A 475 -2.80 12.58 -15.72
N LYS A 476 -3.05 12.99 -14.47
CA LYS A 476 -2.06 13.62 -13.61
C LYS A 476 -2.27 13.15 -12.18
N VAL A 477 -1.18 12.78 -11.54
CA VAL A 477 -1.13 12.46 -10.11
C VAL A 477 -0.20 13.46 -9.43
N ARG A 478 -0.57 13.95 -8.25
CA ARG A 478 0.29 14.85 -7.51
C ARG A 478 1.53 14.10 -6.99
N ARG A 479 2.73 14.71 -7.04
CA ARG A 479 3.96 14.10 -6.51
C ARG A 479 3.76 13.74 -5.03
N GLY A 480 4.22 12.54 -4.65
CA GLY A 480 4.10 12.07 -3.27
C GLY A 480 4.80 13.00 -2.29
N ARG A 481 4.04 13.64 -1.39
CA ARG A 481 4.59 14.69 -0.52
C ARG A 481 5.31 14.15 0.72
N GLY A 482 5.11 12.89 1.08
CA GLY A 482 5.63 12.31 2.32
C GLY A 482 4.76 12.65 3.55
N PRO A 483 5.37 12.93 4.72
CA PRO A 483 4.65 13.05 5.99
C PRO A 483 3.66 14.22 6.04
N VAL A 484 2.60 14.07 6.85
CA VAL A 484 1.71 15.18 7.23
C VAL A 484 2.46 16.10 8.20
N ARG A 485 2.39 17.42 8.06
CA ARG A 485 3.12 18.35 8.94
C ARG A 485 2.44 18.53 10.30
N ASP A 486 3.22 18.88 11.32
CA ASP A 486 2.69 19.13 12.66
C ASP A 486 1.81 20.40 12.68
N SER A 487 2.12 21.36 11.83
CA SER A 487 1.29 22.55 11.57
C SER A 487 -0.10 22.19 11.05
N GLU A 488 -0.19 21.26 10.09
CA GLU A 488 -1.47 20.75 9.58
C GLU A 488 -2.24 20.03 10.69
N ILE A 489 -1.58 19.16 11.46
CA ILE A 489 -2.23 18.46 12.58
C ILE A 489 -2.80 19.44 13.62
N ARG A 490 -2.10 20.55 13.93
CA ARG A 490 -2.64 21.59 14.83
C ARG A 490 -3.91 22.24 14.27
N ASN A 491 -4.00 22.42 12.96
CA ASN A 491 -5.16 23.03 12.31
C ASN A 491 -6.37 22.07 12.30
N VAL A 492 -6.14 20.78 12.06
CA VAL A 492 -7.23 19.82 11.85
C VAL A 492 -7.53 18.89 13.02
N GLY A 493 -6.66 18.83 14.02
CA GLY A 493 -6.81 17.93 15.17
C GLY A 493 -8.14 18.11 15.91
N ALA A 494 -8.48 19.36 16.27
CA ALA A 494 -9.76 19.64 16.91
C ALA A 494 -10.94 19.37 15.96
N PRO A 495 -10.96 19.89 14.72
CA PRO A 495 -12.06 19.62 13.80
C PRO A 495 -12.35 18.13 13.55
N ILE A 496 -11.32 17.28 13.47
CA ILE A 496 -11.45 15.82 13.31
C ILE A 496 -12.04 15.19 14.57
N VAL A 497 -11.47 15.49 15.75
CA VAL A 497 -11.91 14.88 17.02
C VAL A 497 -13.33 15.31 17.41
N LEU A 498 -13.71 16.55 17.09
CA LEU A 498 -15.06 17.05 17.34
C LEU A 498 -16.07 16.55 16.29
N GLY A 499 -15.59 15.99 15.16
CA GLY A 499 -16.39 15.47 14.05
C GLY A 499 -16.85 16.51 13.03
N THR A 500 -16.40 17.76 13.14
CA THR A 500 -16.75 18.84 12.19
C THR A 500 -16.03 18.74 10.85
N ILE A 501 -14.83 18.16 10.84
CA ILE A 501 -14.31 17.46 9.67
C ILE A 501 -14.83 16.03 9.79
N PRO A 502 -15.63 15.53 8.82
CA PRO A 502 -16.33 14.26 8.98
C PRO A 502 -15.43 13.04 9.18
N GLY A 503 -14.20 13.10 8.67
CA GLY A 503 -13.17 12.11 8.93
C GLY A 503 -12.03 12.14 7.92
N ILE A 504 -11.04 11.29 8.16
CA ILE A 504 -9.94 11.02 7.24
C ILE A 504 -10.26 9.77 6.42
N ILE A 505 -10.28 9.88 5.09
CA ILE A 505 -10.46 8.76 4.17
C ILE A 505 -9.11 8.42 3.53
N ALA A 506 -8.58 7.25 3.87
CA ALA A 506 -7.31 6.78 3.34
C ALA A 506 -7.54 5.82 2.16
N VAL A 507 -7.44 6.31 0.93
CA VAL A 507 -7.65 5.55 -0.31
C VAL A 507 -6.31 4.96 -0.78
N VAL A 508 -6.08 3.69 -0.49
CA VAL A 508 -4.76 3.05 -0.54
C VAL A 508 -4.79 1.67 -1.17
N GLY A 509 -3.63 1.12 -1.51
CA GLY A 509 -3.51 -0.30 -1.88
C GLY A 509 -3.37 -0.56 -3.37
N CYS A 510 -3.85 -1.74 -3.80
CA CYS A 510 -3.58 -2.32 -5.11
C CYS A 510 -4.70 -2.02 -6.13
N SER A 511 -4.53 -2.45 -7.39
CA SER A 511 -5.47 -2.19 -8.49
C SER A 511 -6.21 -3.43 -9.03
N ASN A 512 -6.64 -4.32 -8.13
CA ASN A 512 -7.51 -5.45 -8.44
C ASN A 512 -9.00 -5.11 -8.23
N TYR A 513 -9.47 -4.05 -8.90
CA TYR A 513 -10.83 -3.53 -8.73
C TYR A 513 -11.88 -4.44 -9.38
N PRO A 514 -13.10 -4.52 -8.82
CA PRO A 514 -14.18 -5.34 -9.39
C PRO A 514 -14.72 -4.79 -10.71
N ASN A 515 -14.77 -3.46 -10.87
CA ASN A 515 -15.43 -2.80 -12.01
C ASN A 515 -14.56 -1.73 -12.68
N GLY A 516 -13.25 -1.96 -12.72
CA GLY A 516 -12.31 -1.04 -13.36
C GLY A 516 -11.81 0.08 -12.45
N THR A 517 -11.04 0.99 -13.04
CA THR A 517 -10.20 1.95 -12.30
C THR A 517 -10.94 3.22 -11.88
N LYS A 518 -12.09 3.51 -12.52
CA LYS A 518 -12.91 4.71 -12.25
C LYS A 518 -13.42 4.78 -10.81
N ASP A 519 -13.63 3.63 -10.18
CA ASP A 519 -14.09 3.56 -8.79
C ASP A 519 -13.16 4.33 -7.83
N ALA A 520 -11.84 4.28 -8.06
CA ALA A 520 -10.88 5.03 -7.25
C ALA A 520 -11.10 6.55 -7.36
N TYR A 521 -11.37 7.05 -8.57
CA TYR A 521 -11.72 8.45 -8.80
C TYR A 521 -13.04 8.82 -8.11
N THR A 522 -14.07 7.98 -8.26
CA THR A 522 -15.40 8.24 -7.69
C THR A 522 -15.34 8.35 -6.18
N ILE A 523 -14.64 7.43 -5.50
CA ILE A 523 -14.46 7.46 -4.04
C ILE A 523 -13.75 8.76 -3.62
N VAL A 524 -12.60 9.07 -4.23
CA VAL A 524 -11.81 10.27 -3.88
C VAL A 524 -12.62 11.54 -4.09
N ASN A 525 -13.27 11.69 -5.25
CA ASN A 525 -14.05 12.88 -5.57
C ASN A 525 -15.27 13.04 -4.65
N GLU A 526 -15.98 11.95 -4.34
CA GLU A 526 -17.16 12.02 -3.48
C GLU A 526 -16.81 12.52 -2.08
N PHE A 527 -15.77 11.95 -1.45
CA PHE A 527 -15.38 12.32 -0.09
C PHE A 527 -14.71 13.69 -0.01
N ALA A 528 -13.86 14.05 -0.98
CA ALA A 528 -13.25 15.39 -1.00
C ALA A 528 -14.31 16.49 -1.18
N SER A 529 -15.32 16.28 -2.05
CA SER A 529 -16.41 17.25 -2.23
C SER A 529 -17.28 17.45 -0.97
N ARG A 530 -17.25 16.49 -0.05
CA ARG A 530 -17.99 16.48 1.22
C ARG A 530 -17.14 16.91 2.41
N ASN A 531 -16.04 17.60 2.16
CA ASN A 531 -15.15 18.17 3.17
C ASN A 531 -14.46 17.13 4.08
N TYR A 532 -14.36 15.87 3.66
CA TYR A 532 -13.46 14.90 4.30
C TYR A 532 -12.01 15.22 3.93
N ILE A 533 -11.06 14.76 4.75
CA ILE A 533 -9.64 14.77 4.38
C ILE A 533 -9.38 13.49 3.60
N VAL A 534 -9.01 13.59 2.32
CA VAL A 534 -8.71 12.41 1.50
C VAL A 534 -7.20 12.30 1.33
N VAL A 535 -6.64 11.19 1.79
CA VAL A 535 -5.23 10.84 1.59
C VAL A 535 -5.12 9.62 0.69
N THR A 536 -4.15 9.62 -0.23
CA THR A 536 -3.97 8.55 -1.21
C THR A 536 -2.53 8.03 -1.20
N THR A 537 -2.33 6.74 -1.46
CA THR A 537 -1.01 6.15 -1.73
C THR A 537 -1.07 5.10 -2.85
N GLY A 538 0.11 4.75 -3.38
CA GLY A 538 0.30 3.54 -4.18
C GLY A 538 -0.54 3.51 -5.47
N CYS A 539 -1.11 2.35 -5.80
CA CYS A 539 -1.81 2.18 -7.09
C CYS A 539 -3.09 3.00 -7.16
N MET A 540 -3.85 3.12 -6.06
CA MET A 540 -5.09 3.91 -6.06
C MET A 540 -4.84 5.41 -6.24
N ALA A 541 -3.73 5.94 -5.72
CA ALA A 541 -3.30 7.31 -5.98
C ALA A 541 -3.01 7.56 -7.47
N MET A 542 -2.51 6.55 -8.18
CA MET A 542 -2.36 6.64 -9.63
C MET A 542 -3.74 6.61 -10.28
N ASP A 543 -4.51 5.54 -10.05
CA ASP A 543 -5.71 5.27 -10.84
C ASP A 543 -6.81 6.35 -10.69
N CYS A 544 -6.92 7.01 -9.53
CA CYS A 544 -7.84 8.15 -9.38
C CYS A 544 -7.41 9.38 -10.22
N GLY A 545 -6.11 9.53 -10.50
CA GLY A 545 -5.56 10.60 -11.34
C GLY A 545 -5.70 10.37 -12.85
N LEU A 546 -6.20 9.21 -13.30
CA LEU A 546 -6.45 8.91 -14.71
C LEU A 546 -7.74 9.57 -15.24
N TYR A 547 -8.66 9.93 -14.35
CA TYR A 547 -9.97 10.45 -14.70
C TYR A 547 -10.04 11.96 -14.48
N LYS A 548 -10.89 12.59 -15.28
CA LYS A 548 -11.12 14.03 -15.30
C LYS A 548 -12.60 14.33 -15.13
N ASP A 549 -12.91 15.47 -14.52
CA ASP A 549 -14.27 16.00 -14.48
C ASP A 549 -14.67 16.66 -15.81
N GLU A 550 -15.84 17.30 -15.83
CA GLU A 550 -16.39 18.00 -16.98
C GLU A 550 -15.54 19.21 -17.42
N GLU A 551 -14.73 19.78 -16.52
CA GLU A 551 -13.77 20.85 -16.81
C GLU A 551 -12.42 20.30 -17.30
N GLY A 552 -12.27 18.98 -17.41
CA GLY A 552 -11.03 18.33 -17.83
C GLY A 552 -9.95 18.26 -16.74
N LYS A 553 -10.30 18.48 -15.47
CA LYS A 553 -9.37 18.48 -14.33
C LYS A 553 -9.39 17.14 -13.60
N THR A 554 -8.22 16.65 -13.18
CA THR A 554 -8.14 15.48 -12.28
C THR A 554 -8.52 15.86 -10.84
N VAL A 555 -8.71 14.86 -9.97
CA VAL A 555 -8.93 15.11 -8.53
C VAL A 555 -7.80 15.94 -7.91
N TYR A 556 -6.57 15.76 -8.37
CA TYR A 556 -5.42 16.51 -7.88
C TYR A 556 -5.38 17.95 -8.41
N GLU A 557 -5.97 18.24 -9.57
CA GLU A 557 -6.09 19.62 -10.07
C GLU A 557 -7.27 20.36 -9.42
N LYS A 558 -8.33 19.63 -9.08
CA LYS A 558 -9.56 20.16 -8.53
C LYS A 558 -9.45 20.50 -7.04
N TYR A 559 -8.81 19.64 -6.25
CA TYR A 559 -8.77 19.76 -4.79
C TYR A 559 -7.39 20.23 -4.30
N LYS A 560 -7.38 20.93 -3.15
CA LYS A 560 -6.16 21.41 -2.50
C LYS A 560 -5.29 20.25 -1.98
N ASP A 561 -4.00 20.51 -1.83
CA ASP A 561 -2.98 19.54 -1.38
C ASP A 561 -2.70 19.58 0.13
N ASP A 562 -3.49 20.35 0.88
CA ASP A 562 -3.36 20.42 2.33
C ASP A 562 -4.06 19.23 3.00
N PHE A 563 -3.47 18.72 4.08
CA PHE A 563 -4.14 17.75 4.95
C PHE A 563 -5.22 18.47 5.76
N ASP A 564 -6.35 18.75 5.11
CA ASP A 564 -7.48 19.52 5.62
C ASP A 564 -8.77 19.14 4.90
N GLY A 565 -9.92 19.56 5.44
CA GLY A 565 -11.24 19.29 4.88
C GLY A 565 -11.31 19.70 3.41
N GLY A 566 -11.70 18.74 2.57
CA GLY A 566 -11.78 18.89 1.11
C GLY A 566 -10.44 18.81 0.38
N GLY A 567 -9.36 18.44 1.07
CA GLY A 567 -8.06 18.17 0.47
C GLY A 567 -7.95 16.77 -0.14
N VAL A 568 -7.17 16.64 -1.21
CA VAL A 568 -6.74 15.36 -1.81
C VAL A 568 -5.22 15.31 -1.85
N VAL A 569 -4.66 14.53 -0.95
CA VAL A 569 -3.24 14.53 -0.64
C VAL A 569 -2.60 13.23 -1.08
N ASN A 570 -1.69 13.27 -2.05
CA ASN A 570 -0.87 12.09 -2.36
C ASN A 570 0.30 12.00 -1.38
N ILE A 571 0.23 11.05 -0.47
CA ILE A 571 1.24 10.82 0.55
C ILE A 571 2.48 10.15 -0.07
N GLY A 572 2.31 9.29 -1.08
CA GLY A 572 3.41 8.70 -1.83
C GLY A 572 3.22 7.23 -2.16
N SER A 573 4.33 6.47 -2.06
CA SER A 573 4.35 5.05 -2.40
C SER A 573 3.73 4.20 -1.29
N CYS A 574 3.81 2.88 -1.42
CA CYS A 574 3.19 1.91 -0.54
C CYS A 574 3.70 2.04 0.91
N VAL A 575 5.00 2.34 1.08
CA VAL A 575 5.63 2.53 2.40
C VAL A 575 5.20 3.85 3.04
N SER A 576 4.84 4.86 2.24
CA SER A 576 4.31 6.14 2.74
C SER A 576 2.95 6.01 3.46
N ASN A 577 2.29 4.84 3.42
CA ASN A 577 1.15 4.55 4.30
C ASN A 577 1.49 4.70 5.80
N ALA A 578 2.76 4.55 6.19
CA ALA A 578 3.21 4.84 7.54
C ALA A 578 2.87 6.28 7.98
N HIS A 579 2.93 7.26 7.08
CA HIS A 579 2.58 8.65 7.41
C HIS A 579 1.10 8.87 7.63
N ILE A 580 0.24 8.01 7.08
CA ILE A 580 -1.20 8.02 7.38
C ILE A 580 -1.45 7.50 8.80
N HIS A 581 -0.74 6.43 9.20
CA HIS A 581 -0.77 5.94 10.59
C HIS A 581 -0.22 7.02 11.53
N GLY A 582 0.93 7.60 11.15
CA GLY A 582 1.58 8.69 11.85
C GLY A 582 0.68 9.90 12.02
N ALA A 583 -0.11 10.29 11.01
CA ALA A 583 -1.06 11.38 11.13
C ALA A 583 -2.10 11.13 12.25
N ALA A 584 -2.67 9.92 12.33
CA ALA A 584 -3.61 9.56 13.40
C ALA A 584 -2.94 9.58 14.79
N ILE A 585 -1.73 9.05 14.90
CA ILE A 585 -0.92 9.10 16.15
C ILE A 585 -0.61 10.55 16.53
N LYS A 586 -0.28 11.39 15.55
CA LYS A 586 0.01 12.81 15.76
C LYS A 586 -1.20 13.61 16.18
N VAL A 587 -2.42 13.26 15.75
CA VAL A 587 -3.64 13.87 16.34
C VAL A 587 -3.69 13.60 17.85
N ALA A 588 -3.44 12.36 18.30
CA ALA A 588 -3.40 12.05 19.72
C ALA A 588 -2.24 12.76 20.45
N ARG A 589 -1.05 12.84 19.83
CA ARG A 589 0.14 13.48 20.41
C ARG A 589 0.02 15.00 20.49
N ILE A 590 -0.32 15.65 19.39
CA ILE A 590 -0.22 17.11 19.24
C ILE A 590 -1.49 17.79 19.73
N PHE A 591 -2.66 17.31 19.32
CA PHE A 591 -3.93 17.92 19.73
C PHE A 591 -4.35 17.48 21.14
N ALA A 592 -4.25 16.19 21.45
CA ALA A 592 -4.67 15.66 22.75
C ALA A 592 -3.55 15.55 23.79
N MET A 593 -2.32 15.94 23.43
CA MET A 593 -1.14 15.95 24.31
C MET A 593 -0.86 14.60 24.98
N ARG A 594 -1.25 13.49 24.34
CA ARG A 594 -0.97 12.15 24.87
C ARG A 594 0.51 11.82 24.76
N ASN A 595 1.00 11.06 25.73
CA ASN A 595 2.36 10.53 25.68
C ASN A 595 2.39 9.37 24.69
N ILE A 596 3.16 9.52 23.61
CA ILE A 596 3.32 8.45 22.63
C ILE A 596 4.53 7.57 22.92
N ARG A 597 5.49 7.95 23.77
CA ARG A 597 6.71 7.15 23.98
C ARG A 597 6.36 5.75 24.50
N ALA A 598 6.51 4.71 23.68
CA ALA A 598 6.26 3.32 24.06
C ALA A 598 4.87 3.04 24.69
N ASN A 599 3.82 3.68 24.19
CA ASN A 599 2.49 3.72 24.83
C ASN A 599 1.35 3.34 23.87
N TYR A 600 1.46 2.16 23.24
CA TYR A 600 0.61 1.79 22.11
C TYR A 600 -0.88 1.72 22.45
N GLU A 601 -1.26 1.08 23.56
CA GLU A 601 -2.67 0.82 23.92
C GLU A 601 -3.47 2.11 24.13
N GLU A 602 -2.92 3.09 24.87
CA GLU A 602 -3.60 4.35 25.15
C GLU A 602 -3.86 5.14 23.85
N ILE A 603 -2.90 5.13 22.93
CA ILE A 603 -3.01 5.84 21.65
C ILE A 603 -4.00 5.13 20.73
N ALA A 604 -3.98 3.80 20.69
CA ALA A 604 -4.95 3.01 19.93
C ALA A 604 -6.38 3.22 20.46
N ASP A 605 -6.58 3.20 21.78
CA ASP A 605 -7.87 3.49 22.42
C ASP A 605 -8.34 4.92 22.11
N TYR A 606 -7.44 5.91 22.18
CA TYR A 606 -7.76 7.28 21.82
C TYR A 606 -8.25 7.39 20.37
N ILE A 607 -7.54 6.79 19.42
CA ILE A 607 -7.89 6.81 17.99
C ILE A 607 -9.25 6.13 17.77
N LEU A 608 -9.45 4.93 18.34
CA LEU A 608 -10.69 4.17 18.24
C LEU A 608 -11.91 4.96 18.73
N ASN A 609 -11.75 5.72 19.81
CA ASN A 609 -12.87 6.41 20.47
C ASN A 609 -13.09 7.85 19.99
N ARG A 610 -12.12 8.47 19.30
CA ARG A 610 -12.13 9.93 19.05
C ARG A 610 -11.73 10.35 17.64
N VAL A 611 -10.95 9.57 16.90
CA VAL A 611 -10.43 10.00 15.60
C VAL A 611 -11.23 9.36 14.47
N GLY A 612 -12.16 10.11 13.89
CA GLY A 612 -12.96 9.68 12.74
C GLY A 612 -12.08 9.43 11.52
N ALA A 613 -11.92 8.17 11.13
CA ALA A 613 -11.12 7.77 9.98
C ALA A 613 -11.61 6.44 9.42
N CYS A 614 -11.37 6.21 8.13
CA CYS A 614 -11.61 4.93 7.46
C CYS A 614 -10.58 4.71 6.34
N GLY A 615 -9.94 3.54 6.34
CA GLY A 615 -9.11 3.08 5.24
C GLY A 615 -9.95 2.43 4.14
N VAL A 616 -9.52 2.58 2.90
CA VAL A 616 -10.18 2.02 1.72
C VAL A 616 -9.13 1.33 0.85
N ALA A 617 -9.23 0.00 0.75
CA ALA A 617 -8.40 -0.80 -0.15
C ALA A 617 -9.29 -1.51 -1.18
N TRP A 618 -9.87 -0.71 -2.08
CA TRP A 618 -10.88 -1.17 -3.05
C TRP A 618 -10.35 -2.27 -3.97
N GLY A 619 -9.11 -2.12 -4.44
CA GLY A 619 -8.45 -3.09 -5.32
C GLY A 619 -7.50 -4.03 -4.61
N ALA A 620 -7.73 -4.38 -3.33
CA ALA A 620 -6.82 -5.20 -2.55
C ALA A 620 -6.46 -6.54 -3.25
N TYR A 621 -5.18 -6.91 -3.13
CA TYR A 621 -4.59 -8.06 -3.82
C TYR A 621 -3.39 -8.64 -3.06
N SER A 622 -2.42 -7.78 -2.73
CA SER A 622 -1.13 -8.25 -2.20
C SER A 622 -1.19 -8.59 -0.71
N GLN A 623 -0.29 -9.44 -0.26
CA GLN A 623 -0.04 -9.70 1.17
C GLN A 623 0.27 -8.41 1.95
N LYS A 624 0.97 -7.46 1.31
CA LYS A 624 1.20 -6.11 1.85
C LYS A 624 -0.08 -5.35 2.18
N ALA A 625 -1.12 -5.47 1.36
CA ALA A 625 -2.39 -4.82 1.67
C ALA A 625 -3.06 -5.43 2.91
N ALA A 626 -2.90 -6.74 3.15
CA ALA A 626 -3.39 -7.39 4.36
C ALA A 626 -2.64 -6.92 5.62
N SER A 627 -1.30 -6.80 5.55
CA SER A 627 -0.50 -6.29 6.67
C SER A 627 -0.77 -4.81 6.96
N ILE A 628 -0.89 -3.96 5.93
CA ILE A 628 -1.26 -2.54 6.08
C ILE A 628 -2.62 -2.40 6.77
N ALA A 629 -3.65 -3.13 6.30
CA ALA A 629 -4.98 -3.06 6.89
C ALA A 629 -4.97 -3.53 8.35
N THR A 630 -4.28 -4.64 8.61
CA THR A 630 -4.19 -5.20 9.96
C THR A 630 -3.44 -4.27 10.93
N GLY A 631 -2.44 -3.52 10.44
CA GLY A 631 -1.73 -2.49 11.22
C GLY A 631 -2.61 -1.32 11.66
N VAL A 632 -3.39 -0.73 10.75
CA VAL A 632 -4.33 0.35 11.11
C VAL A 632 -5.50 -0.17 11.97
N ASN A 633 -5.92 -1.42 11.77
CA ASN A 633 -6.97 -2.04 12.58
C ASN A 633 -6.56 -2.14 14.06
N ARG A 634 -5.30 -2.48 14.35
CA ARG A 634 -4.79 -2.52 15.73
C ARG A 634 -4.83 -1.15 16.43
N LEU A 635 -4.74 -0.05 15.68
CA LEU A 635 -4.95 1.32 16.16
C LEU A 635 -6.44 1.72 16.25
N GLY A 636 -7.37 0.81 15.98
CA GLY A 636 -8.80 1.08 16.00
C GLY A 636 -9.33 1.83 14.77
N ILE A 637 -8.58 1.85 13.67
CA ILE A 637 -9.03 2.47 12.41
C ILE A 637 -9.68 1.39 11.53
N PRO A 638 -10.95 1.58 11.12
CA PRO A 638 -11.67 0.62 10.30
C PRO A 638 -11.23 0.68 8.83
N VAL A 639 -11.36 -0.44 8.13
CA VAL A 639 -10.98 -0.58 6.72
C VAL A 639 -12.09 -1.22 5.90
N VAL A 640 -12.44 -0.59 4.78
CA VAL A 640 -13.28 -1.17 3.73
C VAL A 640 -12.41 -1.74 2.62
N VAL A 641 -12.65 -2.99 2.24
CA VAL A 641 -11.99 -3.64 1.09
C VAL A 641 -13.03 -3.91 0.00
N GLY A 642 -12.58 -3.96 -1.26
CA GLY A 642 -13.45 -4.43 -2.34
C GLY A 642 -13.75 -5.93 -2.23
N PRO A 643 -14.60 -6.48 -3.11
CA PRO A 643 -15.09 -7.85 -2.98
C PRO A 643 -13.97 -8.90 -3.09
N HIS A 644 -12.90 -8.61 -3.82
CA HIS A 644 -11.73 -9.49 -3.87
C HIS A 644 -10.93 -9.53 -2.56
N GLY A 645 -11.06 -8.51 -1.70
CA GLY A 645 -10.47 -8.51 -0.36
C GLY A 645 -11.07 -9.57 0.57
N SER A 646 -12.31 -10.03 0.33
CA SER A 646 -12.89 -11.17 1.06
C SER A 646 -12.03 -12.44 0.99
N LYS A 647 -11.21 -12.58 -0.07
CA LYS A 647 -10.29 -13.71 -0.27
C LYS A 647 -9.10 -13.72 0.69
N TYR A 648 -8.88 -12.67 1.47
CA TYR A 648 -7.99 -12.74 2.64
C TYR A 648 -8.54 -13.65 3.74
N ARG A 649 -9.81 -14.08 3.63
CA ARG A 649 -10.50 -15.07 4.47
C ARG A 649 -11.05 -14.55 5.80
N ARG A 650 -10.79 -13.30 6.15
CA ARG A 650 -11.08 -12.76 7.48
C ARG A 650 -11.61 -11.33 7.42
N ALA A 651 -12.70 -11.08 8.16
CA ALA A 651 -13.27 -9.78 8.46
C ALA A 651 -13.34 -9.60 9.99
N PHE A 652 -13.50 -8.36 10.45
CA PHE A 652 -13.68 -8.02 11.87
C PHE A 652 -15.00 -7.27 12.00
N LEU A 653 -16.05 -8.01 12.34
CA LEU A 653 -17.42 -7.52 12.27
C LEU A 653 -17.97 -7.25 13.68
N GLY A 654 -18.56 -6.08 13.87
CA GLY A 654 -19.27 -5.74 15.09
C GLY A 654 -20.70 -6.28 15.08
N ARG A 655 -21.25 -6.50 16.27
CA ARG A 655 -22.64 -6.93 16.45
C ARG A 655 -23.44 -5.79 17.08
N PRO A 656 -24.00 -4.86 16.28
CA PRO A 656 -24.67 -3.67 16.80
C PRO A 656 -25.88 -3.99 17.70
N TYR A 657 -26.46 -5.18 17.55
CA TYR A 657 -27.58 -5.68 18.34
C TYR A 657 -27.18 -6.31 19.69
N ASN A 658 -25.88 -6.40 20.02
CA ASN A 658 -25.40 -6.98 21.27
C ASN A 658 -24.73 -5.92 22.16
N ASP A 659 -25.46 -5.37 23.13
CA ASP A 659 -25.02 -4.25 23.96
C ASP A 659 -23.72 -4.52 24.74
N GLU A 660 -23.48 -5.77 25.16
CA GLU A 660 -22.26 -6.15 25.89
C GLU A 660 -20.96 -5.94 25.10
N ASP A 661 -21.02 -5.94 23.76
CA ASP A 661 -19.86 -5.68 22.90
C ASP A 661 -19.52 -4.17 22.84
N TRP A 662 -20.45 -3.30 23.26
CA TRP A 662 -20.39 -1.84 23.17
C TRP A 662 -20.33 -1.15 24.54
N MET A 663 -19.88 -1.86 25.57
CA MET A 663 -19.58 -1.28 26.87
C MET A 663 -18.12 -0.82 26.94
N VAL A 664 -17.90 0.42 27.38
CA VAL A 664 -16.57 1.00 27.66
C VAL A 664 -16.54 1.60 29.05
N TYR A 665 -15.36 1.99 29.54
CA TYR A 665 -15.23 2.72 30.80
C TYR A 665 -15.18 4.23 30.56
N ASP A 666 -15.99 4.98 31.31
CA ASP A 666 -15.77 6.41 31.47
C ASP A 666 -14.61 6.62 32.47
N VAL A 667 -13.50 7.16 31.99
CA VAL A 667 -12.29 7.41 32.79
C VAL A 667 -12.54 8.34 33.97
N ARG A 668 -13.53 9.24 33.90
CA ARG A 668 -13.82 10.21 34.97
C ARG A 668 -14.57 9.56 36.13
N SER A 669 -15.55 8.70 35.83
CA SER A 669 -16.42 8.09 36.83
C SER A 669 -16.00 6.66 37.20
N GLY A 670 -15.19 6.01 36.38
CA GLY A 670 -14.83 4.59 36.48
C GLY A 670 -15.97 3.63 36.12
N GLN A 671 -17.13 4.15 35.71
CA GLN A 671 -18.31 3.35 35.41
C GLN A 671 -18.29 2.81 33.98
N LYS A 672 -18.92 1.65 33.78
CA LYS A 672 -19.20 1.14 32.45
C LYS A 672 -20.34 1.93 31.83
N VAL A 673 -20.12 2.44 30.62
CA VAL A 673 -21.11 3.16 29.82
C VAL A 673 -21.26 2.48 28.48
N ARG A 674 -22.49 2.48 27.96
CA ARG A 674 -22.77 2.01 26.60
C ARG A 674 -22.38 3.10 25.60
N ILE A 675 -21.68 2.70 24.53
CA ILE A 675 -21.44 3.52 23.35
C ILE A 675 -22.24 2.99 22.16
N GLU A 676 -22.37 3.80 21.12
CA GLU A 676 -22.96 3.42 19.85
C GLU A 676 -22.00 2.50 19.05
N PRO A 677 -22.50 1.75 18.06
CA PRO A 677 -21.66 0.95 17.16
C PRO A 677 -20.82 1.80 16.20
N ALA A 678 -19.84 2.53 16.73
CA ALA A 678 -19.08 3.59 16.05
C ALA A 678 -17.56 3.46 16.31
N PRO A 679 -16.75 2.97 15.34
CA PRO A 679 -17.18 2.34 14.09
C PRO A 679 -17.87 0.99 14.35
N GLN A 680 -18.75 0.56 13.44
CA GLN A 680 -19.43 -0.73 13.58
C GLN A 680 -18.47 -1.89 13.33
N ASP A 681 -17.68 -1.81 12.26
CA ASP A 681 -16.81 -2.88 11.80
C ASP A 681 -15.37 -2.35 11.72
N LEU A 682 -14.40 -3.23 11.92
CA LEU A 682 -12.98 -2.87 11.85
C LEU A 682 -12.36 -3.30 10.51
N LEU A 683 -12.83 -4.39 9.90
CA LEU A 683 -12.46 -4.79 8.56
C LEU A 683 -13.66 -5.44 7.88
N VAL A 684 -14.13 -4.85 6.79
CA VAL A 684 -15.34 -5.30 6.09
C VAL A 684 -15.16 -5.19 4.58
N ALA A 685 -15.77 -6.13 3.83
CA ALA A 685 -15.80 -6.09 2.38
C ALA A 685 -17.13 -5.49 1.91
N ALA A 686 -17.08 -4.64 0.89
CA ALA A 686 -18.26 -4.20 0.15
C ALA A 686 -18.20 -4.75 -1.29
N GLU A 687 -19.35 -5.07 -1.87
CA GLU A 687 -19.43 -5.68 -3.20
C GLU A 687 -19.33 -4.64 -4.32
N THR A 688 -20.02 -3.52 -4.12
CA THR A 688 -20.17 -2.45 -5.13
C THR A 688 -19.74 -1.10 -4.56
N ILE A 689 -19.44 -0.15 -5.44
CA ILE A 689 -19.08 1.20 -5.00
C ILE A 689 -20.27 1.91 -4.35
N GLU A 690 -21.48 1.62 -4.83
CA GLU A 690 -22.75 2.12 -4.31
C GLU A 690 -22.96 1.72 -2.84
N GLU A 691 -22.54 0.50 -2.46
CA GLU A 691 -22.54 0.03 -1.08
C GLU A 691 -21.34 0.60 -0.28
N ALA A 692 -20.16 0.62 -0.89
CA ALA A 692 -18.93 1.00 -0.22
C ALA A 692 -18.94 2.46 0.26
N ILE A 693 -19.45 3.40 -0.55
CA ILE A 693 -19.43 4.83 -0.21
C ILE A 693 -20.20 5.15 1.10
N PRO A 694 -21.49 4.80 1.25
CA PRO A 694 -22.19 5.04 2.51
C PRO A 694 -21.56 4.27 3.68
N LEU A 695 -21.03 3.07 3.45
CA LEU A 695 -20.31 2.29 4.47
C LEU A 695 -19.04 3.01 4.96
N ILE A 696 -18.22 3.56 4.06
CA ILE A 696 -17.01 4.32 4.40
C ILE A 696 -17.37 5.53 5.28
N ALA A 697 -18.46 6.25 4.93
CA ALA A 697 -18.93 7.38 5.72
C ALA A 697 -19.39 6.94 7.12
N LYS A 698 -20.15 5.85 7.22
CA LYS A 698 -20.59 5.26 8.49
C LYS A 698 -19.40 4.87 9.39
N LEU A 699 -18.36 4.28 8.83
CA LEU A 699 -17.20 3.85 9.60
C LEU A 699 -16.34 5.02 10.13
N CYS A 700 -16.66 6.27 9.78
CA CYS A 700 -16.04 7.46 10.37
C CYS A 700 -16.71 7.93 11.68
N PHE A 701 -17.88 7.41 12.06
CA PHE A 701 -18.50 7.75 13.35
C PHE A 701 -17.60 7.34 14.53
N ARG A 702 -17.59 8.17 15.57
CA ARG A 702 -16.90 7.87 16.83
C ARG A 702 -17.81 8.14 18.02
N PRO A 703 -17.62 7.45 19.16
CA PRO A 703 -18.47 7.63 20.32
C PRO A 703 -18.40 9.07 20.87
N ASN A 704 -17.22 9.70 20.77
CA ASN A 704 -16.96 11.04 21.30
C ASN A 704 -17.21 12.18 20.30
N ASP A 705 -17.89 11.94 19.18
CA ASP A 705 -18.31 13.01 18.28
C ASP A 705 -19.16 14.04 19.07
N THR A 706 -18.92 15.33 18.88
CA THR A 706 -19.84 16.36 19.43
C THR A 706 -21.18 16.33 18.71
N ASP A 707 -22.24 16.91 19.28
CA ASP A 707 -23.56 16.94 18.64
C ASP A 707 -23.50 17.51 17.21
N LYS A 708 -22.74 18.60 17.04
CA LYS A 708 -22.51 19.21 15.72
C LYS A 708 -21.77 18.26 14.77
N GLY A 709 -20.72 17.59 15.23
CA GLY A 709 -19.96 16.64 14.42
C GLY A 709 -20.79 15.42 14.05
N ARG A 710 -21.56 14.89 15.00
CA ARG A 710 -22.47 13.76 14.78
C ARG A 710 -23.56 14.11 13.76
N ALA A 711 -24.16 15.30 13.86
CA ALA A 711 -25.12 15.79 12.89
C ALA A 711 -24.53 15.91 11.47
N ILE A 712 -23.29 16.37 11.33
CA ILE A 712 -22.60 16.43 10.04
C ILE A 712 -22.38 15.03 9.46
N LYS A 713 -21.85 14.10 10.27
CA LYS A 713 -21.61 12.70 9.83
C LYS A 713 -22.91 11.98 9.47
N LEU A 714 -23.99 12.18 10.25
CA LEU A 714 -25.33 11.66 9.94
C LEU A 714 -25.88 12.24 8.65
N THR A 715 -25.70 13.54 8.42
CA THR A 715 -26.10 14.19 7.17
C THR A 715 -25.43 13.51 5.98
N HIS A 716 -24.11 13.31 6.03
CA HIS A 716 -23.38 12.64 4.96
C HIS A 716 -23.77 11.18 4.79
N TYR A 717 -23.92 10.43 5.89
CA TYR A 717 -24.29 9.01 5.81
C TYR A 717 -25.67 8.81 5.18
N ILE A 718 -26.67 9.57 5.64
CA ILE A 718 -28.05 9.50 5.11
C ILE A 718 -28.08 9.94 3.65
N ASP A 719 -27.45 11.08 3.31
CA ASP A 719 -27.43 11.58 1.93
C ASP A 719 -26.72 10.61 0.97
N LEU A 720 -25.59 10.02 1.39
CA LEU A 720 -24.89 9.02 0.59
C LEU A 720 -25.71 7.75 0.39
N SER A 721 -26.42 7.29 1.42
CA SER A 721 -27.33 6.14 1.29
C SER A 721 -28.50 6.45 0.36
N LEU A 722 -29.11 7.63 0.45
CA LEU A 722 -30.16 8.04 -0.48
C LEU A 722 -29.65 8.16 -1.92
N LYS A 723 -28.46 8.74 -2.12
CA LYS A 723 -27.84 8.93 -3.43
C LYS A 723 -27.46 7.62 -4.10
N TYR A 724 -26.84 6.69 -3.37
CA TYR A 724 -26.26 5.48 -3.97
C TYR A 724 -27.12 4.23 -3.79
N LEU A 725 -27.92 4.14 -2.73
CA LEU A 725 -28.79 2.99 -2.43
C LEU A 725 -30.28 3.30 -2.60
N GLY A 726 -30.66 4.57 -2.85
CA GLY A 726 -32.05 4.97 -3.05
C GLY A 726 -32.94 4.87 -1.81
N ARG A 727 -32.35 4.69 -0.62
CA ARG A 727 -33.08 4.48 0.63
C ARG A 727 -32.37 5.09 1.83
N MET A 728 -33.14 5.40 2.87
CA MET A 728 -32.59 5.79 4.17
C MET A 728 -31.84 4.60 4.80
N PRO A 729 -30.71 4.80 5.48
CA PRO A 729 -30.04 3.70 6.16
C PRO A 729 -30.92 3.13 7.27
N ASP A 730 -31.07 1.82 7.37
CA ASP A 730 -32.01 1.20 8.33
C ASP A 730 -31.61 1.42 9.81
N ASP A 731 -30.33 1.73 10.05
CA ASP A 731 -29.67 1.79 11.36
C ASP A 731 -29.22 3.21 11.75
N TRP A 732 -29.64 4.25 11.03
CA TRP A 732 -29.26 5.65 11.30
C TRP A 732 -29.55 6.06 12.76
N HIS A 733 -30.66 5.57 13.32
CA HIS A 733 -31.13 5.86 14.67
C HIS A 733 -30.17 5.36 15.77
N LEU A 734 -29.31 4.39 15.47
CA LEU A 734 -28.29 3.91 16.42
C LEU A 734 -27.21 4.95 16.70
N TYR A 735 -27.09 5.97 15.85
CA TYR A 735 -26.07 7.03 15.94
C TYR A 735 -26.64 8.35 16.49
N VAL A 736 -27.87 8.35 17.00
CA VAL A 736 -28.56 9.51 17.58
C VAL A 736 -28.65 9.33 19.09
N ARG A 737 -27.99 10.21 19.86
CA ARG A 737 -28.07 10.22 21.33
C ARG A 737 -29.14 11.18 21.80
N THR A 738 -29.27 12.30 21.11
CA THR A 738 -30.17 13.40 21.42
C THR A 738 -30.67 14.06 20.13
N GLU A 739 -31.70 14.89 20.23
CA GLU A 739 -32.25 15.62 19.08
C GLU A 739 -31.22 16.54 18.39
N THR A 740 -30.21 17.03 19.12
CA THR A 740 -29.18 17.90 18.55
C THR A 740 -28.22 17.15 17.61
N ASP A 741 -28.15 15.82 17.68
CA ASP A 741 -27.43 14.99 16.72
C ASP A 741 -28.14 14.89 15.36
N LEU A 742 -29.43 15.25 15.26
CA LEU A 742 -30.18 15.12 14.01
C LEU A 742 -29.71 16.13 12.93
N PRO A 743 -29.62 15.69 11.66
CA PRO A 743 -29.32 16.57 10.52
C PRO A 743 -30.20 17.82 10.51
N LEU A 744 -29.57 19.00 10.54
CA LEU A 744 -30.29 20.26 10.71
C LEU A 744 -31.36 20.50 9.63
N ALA A 745 -31.07 20.12 8.38
CA ALA A 745 -31.98 20.33 7.24
C ALA A 745 -33.19 19.38 7.21
N LYS A 746 -33.13 18.27 7.94
CA LYS A 746 -34.14 17.19 7.98
C LYS A 746 -34.38 16.77 9.43
N ARG A 747 -34.47 17.73 10.34
CA ARG A 747 -34.65 17.45 11.78
C ARG A 747 -36.11 17.18 12.14
N GLU A 748 -37.03 17.89 11.49
CA GLU A 748 -38.48 17.77 11.74
C GLU A 748 -39.12 16.59 11.00
N GLU A 749 -38.60 16.26 9.80
CA GLU A 749 -38.91 15.03 9.07
C GLU A 749 -38.27 13.83 9.77
#